data_AF-A0A9E6CC23-F1
#
_entry.id   AF-A0A9E6CC23-F1
#
_cell.length_a   1.000
_cell.length_b   1.000
_cell.length_c   1.000
_cell.angle_alpha   90.00
_cell.angle_beta   90.00
_cell.angle_gamma   90.00
#
_symmetry.space_group_name_H-M   'P 1'
#
loop_
_entity.id
_entity.type
_entity.pdbx_description
1 polymer ?
#
loop_
_entity_poly.entity_id
_entity_poly.type
_entity_poly.pdbx_seq_one_letter_code
_entity_poly.pdbx_strand_id
1 'polypeptide(L)'
;MKANEITKDKWIRPGMTPAEIVKFLRELDGVALTCTGMRDAGQSDFKNRHRIHDLSSLCPYYEDMLLFSSECHGGARWHVGIMNRKESPFEEIEILREKMPSVMLQTLIRETNLWGYRPYPKNVIEYVVERVDIDVWRCFSFLNDVRNMRTVAEIVMKRNRLFQPAISFTQAEWTTNEYYLSVVDDIVSLCGGVDEIVLCIKDMAGVGSPERIRSLVDAIKQKYPDLIIQYHRHATDGLAMPALLAAAQAGAKILDAEEDSLTRFYGQPPILGLQSYLEESGIPVVLNRDACVKAVQKIRDWIGHYEWAESPFKGFDHQVTEHRMPGGAFPSSFEQAEKGGFLHLMPAILKLMSLYNKIVKYFDVTPGSQITWVTCSGIINKYEKEQGETGVKHVIELLTKFVEEKNQDFDAMDPKEQEELLQLFRHAPGDFKNLLLGGYGRLPQGWPADWVYQSTFGDEWEEKIKERDDSSPLDSVKPDDLEKIKTDLGVTLGREPTDEEFTLYLMHPKDTVNYIEFREKYGDTPLVLPTDVWREGLKTPGDKVEFELQGKPYCIELLSIGAEHEGLIHVVMKINNKTKVYKVETPRAKKVEIRMAKGENEIGAPINGNVWRIGNPDRGTIKVGDIVHQGEEIANLEAMKMENAIVAPFDAVVEEIAVKLNDQVQEGQLLFVLKKRD
;
A
#
# COMPACT_ATOMS: atom_id res chain seq x y z
N MET A 1 27.59 -1.29 25.68
CA MET A 1 26.79 -0.42 26.59
C MET A 1 25.59 -1.22 27.07
N LYS A 2 25.26 -1.20 28.37
CA LYS A 2 24.09 -1.94 28.87
C LYS A 2 22.81 -1.20 28.54
N ALA A 3 21.79 -1.92 28.05
CA ALA A 3 20.53 -1.32 27.62
C ALA A 3 19.84 -0.44 28.68
N ASN A 4 19.91 -0.85 29.95
CA ASN A 4 19.28 -0.16 31.08
C ASN A 4 20.03 1.09 31.57
N GLU A 5 21.23 1.37 31.05
CA GLU A 5 22.04 2.54 31.40
C GLU A 5 22.01 3.62 30.31
N ILE A 6 21.26 3.39 29.22
CA ILE A 6 21.17 4.29 28.08
C ILE A 6 20.28 5.49 28.41
N THR A 7 20.83 6.67 28.15
CA THR A 7 20.12 7.95 28.26
C THR A 7 19.86 8.52 26.87
N LYS A 8 18.85 9.39 26.76
CA LYS A 8 18.43 10.01 25.50
C LYS A 8 19.57 10.71 24.74
N ASP A 9 20.46 11.39 25.45
CA ASP A 9 21.61 12.09 24.87
C ASP A 9 22.69 11.16 24.29
N LYS A 10 22.68 9.88 24.65
CA LYS A 10 23.62 8.84 24.18
C LYS A 10 22.96 7.83 23.24
N TRP A 11 21.68 8.00 22.94
CA TRP A 11 20.94 7.07 22.08
C TRP A 11 21.09 7.42 20.60
N ILE A 12 20.73 6.46 19.75
CA ILE A 12 20.66 6.61 18.29
C ILE A 12 19.64 7.68 17.94
N ARG A 13 19.99 8.57 17.02
CA ARG A 13 19.17 9.73 16.63
C ARG A 13 19.46 10.18 15.20
N PRO A 14 18.56 10.97 14.58
CA PRO A 14 18.79 11.59 13.28
C PRO A 14 20.14 12.32 13.22
N GLY A 15 20.81 12.19 12.07
CA GLY A 15 22.11 12.80 11.80
C GLY A 15 23.33 11.91 12.09
N MET A 16 23.17 10.78 12.79
CA MET A 16 24.22 9.76 12.87
C MET A 16 24.41 9.09 11.51
N THR A 17 25.66 8.76 11.17
CA THR A 17 25.98 7.98 9.98
C THR A 17 25.52 6.52 10.15
N PRO A 18 25.23 5.79 9.06
CA PRO A 18 24.90 4.37 9.13
C PRO A 18 25.97 3.53 9.87
N ALA A 19 27.26 3.81 9.64
CA ALA A 19 28.36 3.13 10.32
C ALA A 19 28.36 3.36 11.85
N GLU A 20 28.08 4.58 12.30
CA GLU A 20 27.96 4.89 13.73
C GLU A 20 26.77 4.16 14.36
N ILE A 21 25.63 4.09 13.65
CA ILE A 21 24.44 3.37 14.10
C ILE A 21 24.73 1.87 14.23
N VAL A 22 25.30 1.25 13.20
CA VAL A 22 25.64 -0.17 13.18
C VAL A 22 26.64 -0.50 14.28
N LYS A 23 27.70 0.31 14.44
CA LYS A 23 28.68 0.14 15.51
C LYS A 23 28.02 0.19 16.89
N PHE A 24 27.15 1.18 17.12
CA PHE A 24 26.43 1.30 18.37
C PHE A 24 25.61 0.04 18.69
N LEU A 25 24.88 -0.49 17.69
CA LEU A 25 24.05 -1.70 17.84
C LEU A 25 24.89 -2.98 18.07
N ARG A 26 26.10 -3.05 17.52
CA ARG A 26 27.04 -4.17 17.79
C ARG A 26 27.48 -4.18 19.26
N GLU A 27 27.76 -3.00 19.82
CA GLU A 27 28.21 -2.82 21.20
C GLU A 27 27.07 -2.84 22.23
N LEU A 28 25.81 -2.84 21.80
CA LEU A 28 24.64 -2.89 22.66
C LEU A 28 24.52 -4.27 23.33
N ASP A 29 24.52 -4.28 24.67
CA ASP A 29 24.21 -5.46 25.47
C ASP A 29 22.71 -5.45 25.80
N GLY A 30 21.94 -6.04 24.88
CA GLY A 30 20.47 -6.05 24.88
C GLY A 30 19.90 -5.90 23.47
N VAL A 31 18.61 -5.56 23.41
CA VAL A 31 17.87 -5.29 22.17
C VAL A 31 17.22 -3.90 22.19
N ALA A 32 17.05 -3.33 21.00
CA ALA A 32 16.32 -2.10 20.77
C ALA A 32 14.95 -2.39 20.13
N LEU A 33 14.02 -1.44 20.21
CA LEU A 33 12.67 -1.60 19.66
C LEU A 33 12.38 -0.57 18.58
N THR A 34 11.80 -1.02 17.48
CA THR A 34 11.11 -0.16 16.51
C THR A 34 9.64 -0.15 16.83
N CYS A 35 9.04 1.02 16.97
CA CYS A 35 7.60 1.12 17.15
C CYS A 35 6.89 1.22 15.80
N THR A 36 5.88 0.39 15.56
CA THR A 36 5.08 0.37 14.32
C THR A 36 3.71 1.05 14.46
N GLY A 37 3.40 1.64 15.62
CA GLY A 37 2.10 2.24 15.94
C GLY A 37 1.63 3.30 14.96
N MET A 38 2.57 4.11 14.43
CA MET A 38 2.27 5.17 13.46
C MET A 38 1.99 4.67 12.04
N ARG A 39 2.31 3.41 11.71
CA ARG A 39 2.21 2.90 10.33
C ARG A 39 1.55 1.52 10.26
N ASP A 40 2.26 0.47 10.68
CA ASP A 40 1.81 -0.90 10.43
C ASP A 40 0.61 -1.29 11.30
N ALA A 41 0.53 -0.82 12.55
CA ALA A 41 -0.61 -1.08 13.43
C ALA A 41 -1.93 -0.60 12.80
N GLY A 42 -1.93 0.64 12.28
CA GLY A 42 -3.06 1.19 11.54
C GLY A 42 -3.36 0.42 10.26
N GLN A 43 -2.34 -0.01 9.53
CA GLN A 43 -2.48 -0.75 8.27
C GLN A 43 -3.07 -2.15 8.50
N SER A 44 -2.61 -2.87 9.52
CA SER A 44 -2.97 -4.25 9.80
C SER A 44 -4.36 -4.41 10.37
N ASP A 45 -4.76 -3.59 11.35
CA ASP A 45 -6.03 -3.82 12.06
C ASP A 45 -7.07 -2.73 11.82
N PHE A 46 -6.67 -1.57 11.29
CA PHE A 46 -7.56 -0.41 11.10
C PHE A 46 -7.60 0.11 9.67
N LYS A 47 -7.26 -0.75 8.69
CA LYS A 47 -7.33 -0.43 7.24
C LYS A 47 -6.65 0.89 6.89
N ASN A 48 -5.60 1.18 7.64
CA ASN A 48 -4.76 2.35 7.55
C ASN A 48 -5.50 3.68 7.75
N ARG A 49 -6.49 3.71 8.65
CA ARG A 49 -7.34 4.88 8.89
C ARG A 49 -6.84 5.81 9.98
N HIS A 50 -5.88 5.42 10.80
CA HIS A 50 -5.27 6.30 11.82
C HIS A 50 -4.74 7.59 11.19
N ARG A 51 -5.31 8.72 11.61
CA ARG A 51 -5.01 10.06 11.14
C ARG A 51 -3.82 10.66 11.87
N ILE A 52 -3.10 11.55 11.20
CA ILE A 52 -1.99 12.28 11.81
C ILE A 52 -2.44 13.15 12.98
N HIS A 53 -3.70 13.60 13.00
CA HIS A 53 -4.29 14.32 14.12
C HIS A 53 -4.09 13.57 15.45
N ASP A 54 -4.50 12.31 15.51
CA ASP A 54 -4.39 11.49 16.72
C ASP A 54 -2.96 10.98 16.94
N LEU A 55 -2.29 10.54 15.87
CA LEU A 55 -0.92 10.00 15.96
C LEU A 55 0.08 11.06 16.45
N SER A 56 -0.08 12.33 16.05
CA SER A 56 0.81 13.40 16.49
C SER A 56 0.66 13.75 17.98
N SER A 57 -0.40 13.27 18.64
CA SER A 57 -0.53 13.34 20.10
C SER A 57 0.40 12.38 20.84
N LEU A 58 0.98 11.41 20.13
CA LEU A 58 1.95 10.45 20.68
C LEU A 58 3.38 10.98 20.65
N CYS A 59 3.70 11.93 19.77
CA CYS A 59 5.06 12.44 19.56
C CYS A 59 5.77 12.88 20.85
N PRO A 60 5.12 13.62 21.79
CA PRO A 60 5.78 14.02 23.03
C PRO A 60 6.26 12.84 23.88
N TYR A 61 5.60 11.67 23.77
CA TYR A 61 6.01 10.46 24.46
C TYR A 61 7.08 9.71 23.68
N TYR A 62 6.89 9.55 22.36
CA TYR A 62 7.86 8.90 21.47
C TYR A 62 9.24 9.54 21.54
N GLU A 63 9.27 10.87 21.59
CA GLU A 63 10.47 11.69 21.74
C GLU A 63 11.31 11.30 22.97
N ASP A 64 10.71 10.71 24.00
CA ASP A 64 11.41 10.25 25.21
C ASP A 64 11.46 8.71 25.35
N MET A 65 10.88 7.94 24.41
CA MET A 65 10.73 6.48 24.51
C MET A 65 12.02 5.69 24.29
N LEU A 66 13.07 6.29 23.73
CA LEU A 66 14.33 5.62 23.34
C LEU A 66 14.12 4.51 22.28
N LEU A 67 13.21 4.74 21.34
CA LEU A 67 13.01 3.84 20.20
C LEU A 67 14.23 3.85 19.27
N PHE A 68 14.58 2.70 18.68
CA PHE A 68 15.53 2.67 17.57
C PHE A 68 15.01 3.51 16.39
N SER A 69 13.74 3.31 16.05
CA SER A 69 13.01 4.11 15.07
C SER A 69 11.50 4.07 15.34
N SER A 70 10.80 5.07 14.82
CA SER A 70 9.35 5.02 14.62
C SER A 70 9.07 4.71 13.16
N GLU A 71 8.47 3.56 12.89
CA GLU A 71 7.96 3.26 11.55
C GLU A 71 6.66 4.02 11.35
N CYS A 72 6.75 5.12 10.60
CA CYS A 72 5.71 6.13 10.49
C CYS A 72 5.37 6.48 9.03
N HIS A 73 6.03 5.84 8.06
CA HIS A 73 5.93 6.21 6.66
C HIS A 73 5.89 5.00 5.72
N GLY A 74 5.39 5.21 4.51
CA GLY A 74 5.39 4.21 3.45
C GLY A 74 4.33 3.12 3.62
N GLY A 75 4.56 1.96 2.99
CA GLY A 75 3.53 0.94 2.86
C GLY A 75 2.23 1.52 2.26
N ALA A 76 1.08 1.15 2.82
CA ALA A 76 -0.19 1.73 2.40
C ALA A 76 -0.39 3.17 2.89
N ARG A 77 0.36 3.63 3.91
CA ARG A 77 0.16 4.94 4.58
C ARG A 77 0.23 6.10 3.60
N TRP A 78 1.14 5.99 2.63
CA TRP A 78 1.28 6.91 1.52
C TRP A 78 -0.01 7.08 0.71
N HIS A 79 -0.51 6.01 0.10
CA HIS A 79 -1.64 6.11 -0.82
C HIS A 79 -2.98 6.33 -0.09
N VAL A 80 -3.19 5.67 1.07
CA VAL A 80 -4.42 5.86 1.86
C VAL A 80 -4.46 7.27 2.45
N GLY A 81 -3.30 7.87 2.74
CA GLY A 81 -3.16 9.26 3.17
C GLY A 81 -3.85 10.20 2.20
N ILE A 82 -3.42 10.22 0.94
CA ILE A 82 -4.00 11.11 -0.09
C ILE A 82 -5.40 10.69 -0.55
N MET A 83 -5.67 9.38 -0.63
CA MET A 83 -6.93 8.86 -1.16
C MET A 83 -8.08 9.11 -0.17
N ASN A 84 -7.88 8.76 1.10
CA ASN A 84 -8.94 8.67 2.09
C ASN A 84 -8.82 9.68 3.21
N ARG A 85 -7.64 9.78 3.84
CA ARG A 85 -7.46 10.69 4.99
C ARG A 85 -7.35 12.14 4.53
N LYS A 86 -6.97 12.37 3.27
CA LYS A 86 -6.65 13.67 2.67
C LYS A 86 -5.46 14.33 3.38
N GLU A 87 -4.45 13.55 3.71
CA GLU A 87 -3.23 13.94 4.42
C GLU A 87 -2.01 13.71 3.51
N SER A 88 -1.13 14.70 3.36
CA SER A 88 0.13 14.54 2.61
C SER A 88 1.15 13.76 3.43
N PRO A 89 1.82 12.74 2.86
CA PRO A 89 2.92 12.05 3.55
C PRO A 89 4.10 12.98 3.86
N PHE A 90 4.27 14.08 3.11
CA PHE A 90 5.31 15.08 3.37
C PHE A 90 4.96 15.96 4.59
N GLU A 91 3.72 16.46 4.67
CA GLU A 91 3.22 17.19 5.85
C GLU A 91 3.29 16.30 7.11
N GLU A 92 2.99 15.00 6.98
CA GLU A 92 3.15 14.06 8.09
C GLU A 92 4.62 13.99 8.55
N ILE A 93 5.59 13.88 7.64
CA ILE A 93 7.02 13.90 7.98
C ILE A 93 7.38 15.21 8.70
N GLU A 94 6.98 16.37 8.19
CA GLU A 94 7.27 17.67 8.79
C GLU A 94 6.77 17.77 10.24
N ILE A 95 5.51 17.40 10.48
CA ILE A 95 4.90 17.38 11.81
C ILE A 95 5.69 16.47 12.77
N LEU A 96 6.10 15.29 12.28
CA LEU A 96 6.85 14.32 13.06
C LEU A 96 8.26 14.81 13.37
N ARG A 97 8.96 15.42 12.40
CA ARG A 97 10.29 16.02 12.59
C ARG A 97 10.27 17.14 13.61
N GLU A 98 9.24 17.99 13.58
CA GLU A 98 9.08 19.07 14.54
C GLU A 98 8.83 18.52 15.96
N LYS A 99 7.94 17.55 16.11
CA LYS A 99 7.47 17.08 17.42
C LYS A 99 8.31 15.99 18.08
N MET A 100 9.07 15.21 17.32
CA MET A 100 9.98 14.18 17.84
C MET A 100 11.35 14.20 17.13
N PRO A 101 12.10 15.32 17.24
CA PRO A 101 13.33 15.55 16.48
C PRO A 101 14.48 14.58 16.82
N SER A 102 14.42 13.89 17.95
CA SER A 102 15.45 12.92 18.36
C SER A 102 15.19 11.50 17.88
N VAL A 103 14.00 11.22 17.32
CA VAL A 103 13.57 9.88 16.91
C VAL A 103 13.88 9.67 15.42
N MET A 104 14.51 8.53 15.10
CA MET A 104 14.69 8.13 13.70
C MET A 104 13.34 7.79 13.08
N LEU A 105 13.00 8.41 11.96
CA LEU A 105 11.82 8.05 11.19
C LEU A 105 12.17 6.90 10.25
N GLN A 106 11.27 5.91 10.15
CA GLN A 106 11.43 4.74 9.30
C GLN A 106 10.29 4.62 8.29
N THR A 107 10.65 4.28 7.06
CA THR A 107 9.70 3.96 5.99
C THR A 107 9.79 2.50 5.58
N LEU A 108 8.65 1.91 5.21
CA LEU A 108 8.60 0.68 4.41
C LEU A 108 8.46 1.04 2.93
N ILE A 109 9.35 0.54 2.08
CA ILE A 109 9.35 0.79 0.65
C ILE A 109 9.50 -0.52 -0.14
N ARG A 110 8.76 -0.63 -1.25
CA ARG A 110 9.00 -1.69 -2.25
C ARG A 110 10.04 -1.19 -3.22
N GLU A 111 10.96 -2.07 -3.57
CA GLU A 111 12.06 -1.87 -4.49
C GLU A 111 11.71 -1.06 -5.75
N THR A 112 11.17 -1.68 -6.79
CA THR A 112 10.86 -1.05 -8.08
C THR A 112 9.51 -0.36 -8.10
N ASN A 113 8.61 -0.73 -7.17
CA ASN A 113 7.24 -0.21 -7.13
C ASN A 113 7.06 0.93 -6.12
N LEU A 114 8.06 1.24 -5.31
CA LEU A 114 8.00 2.27 -4.27
C LEU A 114 6.69 2.17 -3.46
N TRP A 115 5.91 3.25 -3.46
CA TRP A 115 4.58 3.32 -2.87
C TRP A 115 3.44 3.28 -3.90
N GLY A 116 3.74 3.06 -5.18
CA GLY A 116 2.78 2.99 -6.29
C GLY A 116 2.31 1.57 -6.65
N TYR A 117 1.79 1.38 -7.87
CA TYR A 117 1.19 0.10 -8.29
C TYR A 117 1.87 -0.58 -9.48
N ARG A 118 2.93 0.02 -10.03
CA ARG A 118 3.70 -0.54 -11.14
C ARG A 118 5.20 -0.51 -10.84
N PRO A 119 6.02 -1.30 -11.52
CA PRO A 119 7.46 -1.04 -11.60
C PRO A 119 7.72 0.34 -12.21
N TYR A 120 8.63 1.10 -11.60
CA TYR A 120 9.05 2.42 -12.05
C TYR A 120 10.47 2.35 -12.64
N PRO A 121 10.75 3.15 -13.68
CA PRO A 121 12.11 3.27 -14.21
C PRO A 121 13.03 3.98 -13.21
N LYS A 122 14.35 3.79 -13.42
CA LYS A 122 15.41 4.34 -12.56
C LYS A 122 15.23 5.83 -12.27
N ASN A 123 14.93 6.65 -13.28
CA ASN A 123 14.82 8.10 -13.13
C ASN A 123 13.63 8.54 -12.26
N VAL A 124 12.51 7.80 -12.25
CA VAL A 124 11.40 8.05 -11.33
C VAL A 124 11.79 7.68 -9.90
N ILE A 125 12.47 6.53 -9.73
CA ILE A 125 12.95 6.09 -8.42
C ILE A 125 13.93 7.10 -7.82
N GLU A 126 14.89 7.56 -8.61
CA GLU A 126 15.82 8.65 -8.25
C GLU A 126 15.06 9.90 -7.81
N TYR A 127 14.14 10.39 -8.65
CA TYR A 127 13.39 11.60 -8.37
C TYR A 127 12.63 11.56 -7.04
N VAL A 128 11.92 10.46 -6.80
CA VAL A 128 11.06 10.29 -5.61
C VAL A 128 11.89 10.04 -4.35
N VAL A 129 12.84 9.10 -4.39
CA VAL A 129 13.60 8.71 -3.19
C VAL A 129 14.43 9.88 -2.69
N GLU A 130 15.03 10.69 -3.57
CA GLU A 130 15.85 11.86 -3.19
C GLU A 130 15.07 12.91 -2.38
N ARG A 131 13.74 13.01 -2.55
CA ARG A 131 12.89 14.07 -1.98
C ARG A 131 12.23 13.73 -0.66
N VAL A 132 12.23 12.46 -0.26
CA VAL A 132 11.59 12.03 0.99
C VAL A 132 12.61 12.05 2.14
N ASP A 133 12.31 12.79 3.22
CA ASP A 133 13.21 12.98 4.36
C ASP A 133 13.02 11.92 5.46
N ILE A 134 13.55 10.72 5.22
CA ILE A 134 13.47 9.58 6.13
C ILE A 134 14.88 9.08 6.50
N ASP A 135 15.06 8.61 7.74
CA ASP A 135 16.37 8.16 8.23
C ASP A 135 16.63 6.68 7.97
N VAL A 136 15.63 5.82 8.16
CA VAL A 136 15.72 4.37 7.98
C VAL A 136 14.84 3.91 6.83
N TRP A 137 15.46 3.31 5.81
CA TRP A 137 14.79 2.87 4.59
C TRP A 137 14.69 1.35 4.54
N ARG A 138 13.59 0.81 5.06
CA ARG A 138 13.30 -0.62 4.97
C ARG A 138 12.81 -0.97 3.57
N CYS A 139 13.69 -1.54 2.75
CA CYS A 139 13.44 -1.89 1.36
C CYS A 139 13.34 -3.40 1.19
N PHE A 140 12.24 -3.91 0.65
CA PHE A 140 12.03 -5.33 0.41
C PHE A 140 11.70 -5.61 -1.05
N SER A 141 11.81 -6.88 -1.46
CA SER A 141 11.27 -7.39 -2.72
C SER A 141 10.37 -8.59 -2.45
N PHE A 142 9.19 -8.61 -3.06
CA PHE A 142 8.25 -9.72 -2.88
C PHE A 142 8.71 -11.02 -3.56
N LEU A 143 9.71 -10.95 -4.44
CA LEU A 143 10.38 -12.13 -5.01
C LEU A 143 11.73 -12.43 -4.34
N ASN A 144 12.15 -11.59 -3.38
CA ASN A 144 13.53 -11.55 -2.88
C ASN A 144 14.58 -11.37 -3.99
N ASP A 145 14.21 -10.70 -5.10
CA ASP A 145 15.16 -10.36 -6.16
C ASP A 145 15.93 -9.08 -5.79
N VAL A 146 17.09 -9.26 -5.16
CA VAL A 146 17.91 -8.18 -4.61
C VAL A 146 18.35 -7.16 -5.67
N ARG A 147 18.45 -7.58 -6.95
CA ARG A 147 18.81 -6.68 -8.06
C ARG A 147 17.86 -5.50 -8.19
N ASN A 148 16.59 -5.70 -7.84
CA ASN A 148 15.56 -4.69 -7.91
C ASN A 148 15.72 -3.60 -6.82
N MET A 149 16.45 -3.88 -5.73
CA MET A 149 16.69 -2.91 -4.65
C MET A 149 17.78 -1.89 -4.99
N ARG A 150 18.56 -2.15 -6.05
CA ARG A 150 19.81 -1.46 -6.38
C ARG A 150 19.68 0.07 -6.40
N THR A 151 18.72 0.59 -7.16
CA THR A 151 18.54 2.05 -7.29
C THR A 151 18.19 2.70 -5.94
N VAL A 152 17.30 2.09 -5.16
CA VAL A 152 16.94 2.60 -3.82
C VAL A 152 18.17 2.58 -2.90
N ALA A 153 18.92 1.47 -2.88
CA ALA A 153 20.14 1.33 -2.08
C ALA A 153 21.18 2.41 -2.44
N GLU A 154 21.48 2.57 -3.74
CA GLU A 154 22.42 3.57 -4.24
C GLU A 154 22.08 4.98 -3.75
N ILE A 155 20.81 5.41 -3.86
CA ILE A 155 20.39 6.76 -3.47
C ILE A 155 20.41 6.94 -1.95
N VAL A 156 19.87 5.98 -1.19
CA VAL A 156 19.78 6.05 0.27
C VAL A 156 21.17 6.09 0.89
N MET A 157 22.07 5.21 0.46
CA MET A 157 23.44 5.15 0.96
C MET A 157 24.24 6.40 0.55
N LYS A 158 24.08 6.89 -0.68
CA LYS A 158 24.70 8.16 -1.12
C LYS A 158 24.24 9.36 -0.28
N ARG A 159 23.01 9.35 0.21
CA ARG A 159 22.45 10.38 1.11
C ARG A 159 22.87 10.18 2.58
N ASN A 160 23.73 9.20 2.87
CA ASN A 160 24.17 8.85 4.21
C ASN A 160 22.98 8.56 5.15
N ARG A 161 21.93 7.94 4.61
CA ARG A 161 20.76 7.44 5.35
C ARG A 161 20.91 5.94 5.55
N LEU A 162 20.28 5.38 6.58
CA LEU A 162 20.40 3.96 6.89
C LEU A 162 19.57 3.14 5.90
N PHE A 163 20.25 2.41 5.02
CA PHE A 163 19.61 1.41 4.17
C PHE A 163 19.36 0.13 4.97
N GLN A 164 18.11 -0.30 5.03
CA GLN A 164 17.68 -1.50 5.73
C GLN A 164 17.11 -2.49 4.69
N PRO A 165 17.97 -3.30 4.04
CA PRO A 165 17.49 -4.34 3.13
C PRO A 165 16.69 -5.38 3.94
N ALA A 166 15.55 -5.79 3.40
CA ALA A 166 14.63 -6.71 4.04
C ALA A 166 14.40 -7.96 3.18
N ILE A 167 14.62 -9.13 3.77
CA ILE A 167 14.16 -10.39 3.17
C ILE A 167 12.67 -10.54 3.46
N SER A 168 11.88 -10.81 2.42
CA SER A 168 10.52 -11.32 2.58
C SER A 168 10.60 -12.74 3.11
N PHE A 169 9.99 -13.01 4.25
CA PHE A 169 10.05 -14.30 4.93
C PHE A 169 8.72 -15.05 4.80
N THR A 170 8.82 -16.34 4.49
CA THR A 170 7.76 -17.33 4.69
C THR A 170 8.36 -18.65 5.19
N GLN A 171 7.51 -19.55 5.67
CA GLN A 171 7.89 -20.91 6.05
C GLN A 171 7.26 -21.91 5.06
N ALA A 172 8.11 -22.41 4.16
CA ALA A 172 7.81 -23.44 3.15
C ALA A 172 8.99 -24.42 3.03
N GLU A 173 8.75 -25.59 2.43
CA GLU A 173 9.80 -26.60 2.22
C GLU A 173 11.01 -26.06 1.43
N TRP A 174 10.76 -25.16 0.47
CA TRP A 174 11.81 -24.58 -0.37
C TRP A 174 12.55 -23.38 0.27
N THR A 175 12.02 -22.82 1.37
CA THR A 175 12.62 -21.68 2.07
C THR A 175 13.58 -22.13 3.17
N THR A 176 14.64 -22.83 2.78
CA THR A 176 15.66 -23.35 3.69
C THR A 176 16.58 -22.23 4.21
N ASN A 177 17.48 -22.55 5.15
CA ASN A 177 18.52 -21.59 5.56
C ASN A 177 19.46 -21.28 4.40
N GLU A 178 19.80 -22.26 3.56
CA GLU A 178 20.65 -22.09 2.38
C GLU A 178 20.04 -21.08 1.41
N TYR A 179 18.73 -21.17 1.15
CA TYR A 179 18.01 -20.19 0.33
C TYR A 179 18.10 -18.77 0.91
N TYR A 180 17.78 -18.59 2.19
CA TYR A 180 17.84 -17.25 2.78
C TYR A 180 19.27 -16.72 2.89
N LEU A 181 20.26 -17.59 3.15
CA LEU A 181 21.67 -17.21 3.13
C LEU A 181 22.11 -16.75 1.74
N SER A 182 21.63 -17.35 0.66
CA SER A 182 21.96 -16.85 -0.70
C SER A 182 21.36 -15.46 -0.95
N VAL A 183 20.15 -15.19 -0.44
CA VAL A 183 19.56 -13.84 -0.52
C VAL A 183 20.37 -12.84 0.32
N VAL A 184 20.84 -13.24 1.51
CA VAL A 184 21.71 -12.41 2.35
C VAL A 184 23.05 -12.14 1.67
N ASP A 185 23.64 -13.12 0.98
CA ASP A 185 24.87 -12.93 0.20
C ASP A 185 24.68 -11.86 -0.89
N ASP A 186 23.58 -11.95 -1.64
CA ASP A 186 23.21 -10.96 -2.65
C ASP A 186 23.05 -9.56 -2.02
N ILE A 187 22.42 -9.46 -0.85
CA ILE A 187 22.24 -8.20 -0.11
C ILE A 187 23.59 -7.61 0.31
N VAL A 188 24.46 -8.42 0.94
CA VAL A 188 25.77 -7.98 1.40
C VAL A 188 26.64 -7.54 0.22
N SER A 189 26.58 -8.26 -0.89
CA SER A 189 27.25 -7.91 -2.14
C SER A 189 26.75 -6.57 -2.69
N LEU A 190 25.43 -6.39 -2.79
CA LEU A 190 24.81 -5.15 -3.27
C LEU A 190 25.23 -3.93 -2.43
N CYS A 191 25.26 -4.09 -1.11
CA CYS A 191 25.55 -3.00 -0.18
C CYS A 191 27.06 -2.80 0.07
N GLY A 192 27.93 -3.62 -0.54
CA GLY A 192 29.38 -3.53 -0.36
C GLY A 192 29.88 -3.98 1.03
N GLY A 193 29.05 -4.63 1.84
CA GLY A 193 29.41 -5.09 3.19
C GLY A 193 28.25 -5.05 4.18
N VAL A 194 28.59 -5.21 5.46
CA VAL A 194 27.63 -5.27 6.59
C VAL A 194 27.75 -4.09 7.56
N ASP A 195 28.69 -3.17 7.31
CA ASP A 195 29.06 -2.11 8.25
C ASP A 195 28.13 -0.91 8.25
N GLU A 196 27.29 -0.77 7.23
CA GLU A 196 26.40 0.39 7.04
C GLU A 196 24.93 0.00 6.83
N ILE A 197 24.59 -1.27 7.09
CA ILE A 197 23.24 -1.79 6.90
C ILE A 197 22.72 -2.51 8.15
N VAL A 198 21.39 -2.53 8.27
CA VAL A 198 20.66 -3.43 9.16
C VAL A 198 19.85 -4.37 8.28
N LEU A 199 20.02 -5.69 8.43
CA LEU A 199 19.19 -6.66 7.73
C LEU A 199 17.86 -6.81 8.45
N CYS A 200 16.74 -6.67 7.75
CA CYS A 200 15.41 -6.99 8.30
C CYS A 200 14.94 -8.36 7.82
N ILE A 201 14.51 -9.23 8.73
CA ILE A 201 13.72 -10.42 8.42
C ILE A 201 12.24 -9.99 8.50
N LYS A 202 11.56 -9.93 7.36
CA LYS A 202 10.17 -9.45 7.27
C LYS A 202 9.19 -10.62 7.17
N ASP A 203 8.71 -11.09 8.32
CA ASP A 203 7.63 -12.08 8.45
C ASP A 203 6.26 -11.39 8.42
N MET A 204 5.82 -11.02 7.20
CA MET A 204 4.63 -10.21 6.95
C MET A 204 3.29 -10.89 7.27
N ALA A 205 3.30 -12.21 7.47
CA ALA A 205 2.10 -12.99 7.74
C ALA A 205 2.11 -13.58 9.17
N GLY A 206 3.27 -13.59 9.82
CA GLY A 206 3.42 -14.23 11.14
C GLY A 206 3.43 -15.75 11.00
N VAL A 207 4.23 -16.29 10.09
CA VAL A 207 4.29 -17.74 9.82
C VAL A 207 5.53 -18.42 10.38
N GLY A 208 6.55 -17.65 10.79
CA GLY A 208 7.80 -18.19 11.30
C GLY A 208 7.64 -18.76 12.71
N SER A 209 7.69 -20.08 12.86
CA SER A 209 7.74 -20.68 14.19
C SER A 209 8.98 -20.22 14.98
N PRO A 210 8.94 -20.19 16.33
CA PRO A 210 10.08 -19.77 17.14
C PRO A 210 11.40 -20.50 16.79
N GLU A 211 11.33 -21.80 16.54
CA GLU A 211 12.50 -22.60 16.17
C GLU A 211 13.00 -22.27 14.76
N ARG A 212 12.10 -22.12 13.79
CA ARG A 212 12.49 -21.75 12.42
C ARG A 212 13.23 -20.43 12.39
N ILE A 213 12.76 -19.44 13.17
CA ILE A 213 13.37 -18.11 13.25
C ILE A 213 14.71 -18.15 13.97
N ARG A 214 14.80 -18.85 15.11
CA ARG A 214 16.07 -19.09 15.81
C ARG A 214 17.11 -19.65 14.84
N SER A 215 16.76 -20.73 14.15
CA SER A 215 17.64 -21.39 13.19
C SER A 215 18.11 -20.47 12.07
N LEU A 216 17.22 -19.62 11.53
CA LEU A 216 17.59 -18.66 10.48
C LEU A 216 18.54 -17.58 11.00
N VAL A 217 18.21 -16.97 12.14
CA VAL A 217 19.03 -15.92 12.76
C VAL A 217 20.40 -16.49 13.11
N ASP A 218 20.47 -17.67 13.73
CA ASP A 218 21.72 -18.35 14.05
C ASP A 218 22.57 -18.61 12.80
N ALA A 219 21.96 -19.12 11.71
CA ALA A 219 22.67 -19.37 10.46
C ALA A 219 23.24 -18.08 9.85
N ILE A 220 22.48 -16.98 9.85
CA ILE A 220 22.94 -15.67 9.37
C ILE A 220 24.07 -15.17 10.27
N LYS A 221 23.94 -15.23 11.60
CA LYS A 221 24.97 -14.78 12.54
C LYS A 221 26.25 -15.62 12.47
N GLN A 222 26.17 -16.91 12.18
CA GLN A 222 27.36 -17.75 11.97
C GLN A 222 28.15 -17.33 10.73
N LYS A 223 27.46 -16.97 9.64
CA LYS A 223 28.10 -16.53 8.40
C LYS A 223 28.55 -15.06 8.45
N TYR A 224 27.73 -14.20 9.05
CA TYR A 224 27.95 -12.77 9.18
C TYR A 224 27.81 -12.33 10.66
N PRO A 225 28.82 -12.58 11.51
CA PRO A 225 28.77 -12.29 12.95
C PRO A 225 28.52 -10.82 13.28
N ASP A 226 28.96 -9.91 12.41
CA ASP A 226 28.85 -8.47 12.60
C ASP A 226 27.59 -7.86 11.96
N LEU A 227 26.82 -8.64 11.19
CA LEU A 227 25.58 -8.16 10.60
C LEU A 227 24.52 -7.98 11.69
N ILE A 228 23.92 -6.79 11.72
CA ILE A 228 22.81 -6.45 12.61
C ILE A 228 21.51 -6.93 11.99
N ILE A 229 20.73 -7.66 12.78
CA ILE A 229 19.45 -8.23 12.36
C ILE A 229 18.31 -7.55 13.13
N GLN A 230 17.33 -7.09 12.37
CA GLN A 230 16.02 -6.66 12.84
C GLN A 230 14.98 -7.72 12.49
N TYR A 231 14.12 -8.09 13.44
CA TYR A 231 13.02 -9.01 13.16
C TYR A 231 11.67 -8.29 13.22
N HIS A 232 10.98 -8.30 12.07
CA HIS A 232 9.63 -7.78 11.89
C HIS A 232 8.67 -8.96 11.72
N ARG A 233 7.62 -9.00 12.54
CA ARG A 233 6.64 -10.09 12.53
C ARG A 233 5.25 -9.62 12.91
N HIS A 234 4.23 -10.22 12.27
CA HIS A 234 2.82 -10.07 12.66
C HIS A 234 2.39 -11.13 13.70
N ALA A 235 1.36 -10.81 14.48
CA ALA A 235 0.84 -11.63 15.57
C ALA A 235 -0.24 -12.63 15.15
N THR A 236 -0.53 -12.74 13.85
CA THR A 236 -1.67 -13.50 13.30
C THR A 236 -1.81 -14.91 13.83
N ASP A 237 -0.72 -15.68 13.92
CA ASP A 237 -0.72 -17.08 14.40
C ASP A 237 -0.75 -17.22 15.93
N GLY A 238 -0.69 -16.11 16.68
CA GLY A 238 -0.59 -16.08 18.14
C GLY A 238 0.79 -16.37 18.71
N LEU A 239 1.84 -16.54 17.88
CA LEU A 239 3.20 -16.91 18.32
C LEU A 239 4.22 -15.76 18.21
N ALA A 240 3.76 -14.51 18.08
CA ALA A 240 4.68 -13.39 17.92
C ALA A 240 5.68 -13.23 19.08
N MET A 241 5.19 -13.22 20.31
CA MET A 241 6.01 -13.07 21.52
C MET A 241 7.13 -14.14 21.64
N PRO A 242 6.85 -15.45 21.57
CA PRO A 242 7.90 -16.46 21.62
C PRO A 242 8.84 -16.43 20.40
N ALA A 243 8.36 -16.06 19.21
CA ALA A 243 9.22 -15.96 18.02
C ALA A 243 10.20 -14.77 18.13
N LEU A 244 9.74 -13.62 18.65
CA LEU A 244 10.60 -12.46 18.91
C LEU A 244 11.65 -12.77 19.99
N LEU A 245 11.29 -13.48 21.06
CA LEU A 245 12.25 -13.95 22.06
C LEU A 245 13.29 -14.89 21.42
N ALA A 246 12.87 -15.84 20.60
CA ALA A 246 13.77 -16.77 19.93
C ALA A 246 14.75 -16.05 19.00
N ALA A 247 14.29 -15.04 18.25
CA ALA A 247 15.16 -14.19 17.43
C ALA A 247 16.18 -13.41 18.29
N ALA A 248 15.74 -12.82 19.40
CA ALA A 248 16.63 -12.08 20.31
C ALA A 248 17.70 -12.99 20.92
N GLN A 249 17.33 -14.20 21.35
CA GLN A 249 18.26 -15.19 21.88
C GLN A 249 19.30 -15.65 20.84
N ALA A 250 18.90 -15.71 19.56
CA ALA A 250 19.78 -16.03 18.43
C ALA A 250 20.68 -14.85 18.00
N GLY A 251 20.46 -13.65 18.56
CA GLY A 251 21.31 -12.48 18.32
C GLY A 251 20.70 -11.40 17.43
N ALA A 252 19.39 -11.42 17.18
CA ALA A 252 18.70 -10.23 16.65
C ALA A 252 18.82 -9.07 17.65
N LYS A 253 19.06 -7.86 17.14
CA LYS A 253 19.32 -6.66 17.95
C LYS A 253 18.17 -5.66 17.95
N ILE A 254 17.27 -5.74 16.98
CA ILE A 254 16.11 -4.86 16.88
C ILE A 254 14.86 -5.71 16.67
N LEU A 255 13.78 -5.39 17.37
CA LEU A 255 12.49 -6.06 17.22
C LEU A 255 11.40 -5.02 16.94
N ASP A 256 10.46 -5.35 16.07
CA ASP A 256 9.27 -4.52 15.82
C ASP A 256 8.17 -4.87 16.83
N ALA A 257 7.58 -3.83 17.42
CA ALA A 257 6.43 -3.92 18.32
C ALA A 257 5.52 -2.70 18.15
N GLU A 258 4.29 -2.78 18.66
CA GLU A 258 3.36 -1.66 18.69
C GLU A 258 2.82 -1.43 20.10
N GLU A 259 2.20 -0.28 20.34
CA GLU A 259 1.58 0.01 21.63
C GLU A 259 0.50 -1.01 21.99
N ASP A 260 0.50 -1.41 23.26
CA ASP A 260 -0.45 -2.37 23.81
C ASP A 260 -1.92 -2.06 23.50
N SER A 261 -2.28 -0.77 23.43
CA SER A 261 -3.64 -0.30 23.14
C SER A 261 -4.01 -0.33 21.65
N LEU A 262 -3.02 -0.41 20.76
CA LEU A 262 -3.21 -0.62 19.32
C LEU A 262 -3.25 -2.11 18.96
N THR A 263 -2.63 -2.97 19.76
CA THR A 263 -2.61 -4.42 19.54
C THR A 263 -4.01 -5.00 19.36
N ARG A 264 -4.14 -5.77 18.28
CA ARG A 264 -5.30 -6.61 17.95
C ARG A 264 -4.82 -8.00 17.53
N PHE A 265 -4.90 -8.34 16.24
CA PHE A 265 -4.64 -9.71 15.76
C PHE A 265 -3.64 -9.77 14.62
N TYR A 266 -3.70 -8.81 13.69
CA TYR A 266 -2.94 -8.86 12.44
C TYR A 266 -1.72 -7.93 12.44
N GLY A 267 -1.58 -7.05 13.44
CA GLY A 267 -0.43 -6.17 13.66
C GLY A 267 0.72 -6.83 14.42
N GLN A 268 1.54 -6.00 15.05
CA GLN A 268 2.68 -6.41 15.89
C GLN A 268 2.24 -6.79 17.31
N PRO A 269 3.09 -7.50 18.08
CA PRO A 269 2.83 -7.74 19.50
C PRO A 269 2.97 -6.48 20.36
N PRO A 270 2.37 -6.48 21.58
CA PRO A 270 2.36 -5.33 22.48
C PRO A 270 3.75 -5.04 23.05
N ILE A 271 4.19 -3.78 22.95
CA ILE A 271 5.56 -3.34 23.25
C ILE A 271 5.93 -3.49 24.74
N LEU A 272 5.04 -3.17 25.69
CA LEU A 272 5.34 -3.31 27.13
C LEU A 272 5.29 -4.78 27.55
N GLY A 273 4.39 -5.54 26.95
CA GLY A 273 4.32 -6.99 27.10
C GLY A 273 5.63 -7.64 26.62
N LEU A 274 6.09 -7.27 25.43
CA LEU A 274 7.34 -7.76 24.85
C LEU A 274 8.54 -7.39 25.72
N GLN A 275 8.63 -6.14 26.16
CA GLN A 275 9.69 -5.70 27.06
C GLN A 275 9.75 -6.60 28.31
N SER A 276 8.61 -6.79 28.98
CA SER A 276 8.53 -7.57 30.21
C SER A 276 8.95 -9.03 29.99
N TYR A 277 8.51 -9.63 28.88
CA TYR A 277 8.82 -11.01 28.55
C TYR A 277 10.31 -11.23 28.22
N LEU A 278 10.93 -10.30 27.51
CA LEU A 278 12.37 -10.33 27.21
C LEU A 278 13.21 -10.16 28.48
N GLU A 279 12.86 -9.19 29.33
CA GLU A 279 13.58 -8.94 30.60
C GLU A 279 13.46 -10.12 31.56
N GLU A 280 12.27 -10.72 31.70
CA GLU A 280 12.08 -11.96 32.48
C GLU A 280 12.93 -13.11 31.91
N SER A 281 13.12 -13.15 30.60
CA SER A 281 13.98 -14.10 29.90
C SER A 281 15.48 -13.74 29.95
N GLY A 282 15.87 -12.69 30.70
CA GLY A 282 17.25 -12.28 30.90
C GLY A 282 17.84 -11.44 29.77
N ILE A 283 17.02 -10.88 28.87
CA ILE A 283 17.45 -10.02 27.77
C ILE A 283 17.11 -8.55 28.11
N PRO A 284 18.12 -7.69 28.34
CA PRO A 284 17.89 -6.27 28.55
C PRO A 284 17.27 -5.59 27.31
N VAL A 285 16.33 -4.68 27.53
CA VAL A 285 15.62 -3.95 26.46
C VAL A 285 15.85 -2.45 26.63
N VAL A 286 16.20 -1.76 25.54
CA VAL A 286 16.25 -0.29 25.52
C VAL A 286 14.84 0.24 25.32
N LEU A 287 14.24 0.76 26.39
CA LEU A 287 12.95 1.45 26.35
C LEU A 287 12.78 2.32 27.59
N ASN A 288 12.37 3.57 27.41
CA ASN A 288 11.83 4.35 28.52
C ASN A 288 10.37 3.93 28.77
N ARG A 289 10.20 3.03 29.74
CA ARG A 289 8.92 2.43 30.09
C ARG A 289 7.86 3.47 30.47
N ASP A 290 8.23 4.50 31.22
CA ASP A 290 7.27 5.52 31.69
C ASP A 290 6.69 6.33 30.54
N ALA A 291 7.54 6.70 29.56
CA ALA A 291 7.08 7.38 28.35
C ALA A 291 6.16 6.47 27.52
N CYS A 292 6.54 5.19 27.37
CA CYS A 292 5.74 4.20 26.64
C CYS A 292 4.36 3.95 27.29
N VAL A 293 4.28 3.83 28.63
CA VAL A 293 3.02 3.71 29.36
C VAL A 293 2.12 4.91 29.09
N LYS A 294 2.66 6.13 29.06
CA LYS A 294 1.87 7.32 28.75
C LYS A 294 1.37 7.34 27.30
N ALA A 295 2.17 6.88 26.34
CA ALA A 295 1.74 6.71 24.95
C ALA A 295 0.56 5.73 24.85
N VAL A 296 0.67 4.56 25.50
CA VAL A 296 -0.40 3.56 25.58
C VAL A 296 -1.67 4.15 26.21
N GLN A 297 -1.55 4.92 27.29
CA GLN A 297 -2.71 5.60 27.88
C GLN A 297 -3.31 6.63 26.93
N LYS A 298 -2.48 7.41 26.24
CA LYS A 298 -2.95 8.44 25.31
C LYS A 298 -3.79 7.85 24.18
N ILE A 299 -3.39 6.69 23.67
CA ILE A 299 -4.14 5.98 22.61
C ILE A 299 -5.54 5.58 23.08
N ARG A 300 -5.70 5.20 24.35
CA ARG A 300 -7.02 4.85 24.91
C ARG A 300 -8.02 6.00 24.87
N ASP A 301 -7.55 7.25 24.83
CA ASP A 301 -8.42 8.42 24.70
C ASP A 301 -9.17 8.44 23.36
N TRP A 302 -8.54 7.96 22.28
CA TRP A 302 -9.03 8.19 20.91
C TRP A 302 -9.25 6.93 20.09
N ILE A 303 -8.71 5.77 20.47
CA ILE A 303 -8.81 4.55 19.65
C ILE A 303 -10.26 4.10 19.41
N GLY A 304 -11.17 4.42 20.35
CA GLY A 304 -12.61 4.18 20.17
C GLY A 304 -13.23 4.93 18.98
N HIS A 305 -12.63 6.03 18.52
CA HIS A 305 -13.09 6.73 17.31
C HIS A 305 -12.80 5.97 16.01
N TYR A 306 -12.05 4.86 16.07
CA TYR A 306 -11.67 4.02 14.94
C TYR A 306 -12.38 2.66 14.90
N GLU A 307 -13.36 2.38 15.77
CA GLU A 307 -14.11 1.11 15.78
C GLU A 307 -14.70 0.74 14.40
N TRP A 308 -15.10 1.74 13.61
CA TRP A 308 -15.63 1.56 12.26
C TRP A 308 -14.59 1.07 11.23
N ALA A 309 -13.31 1.29 11.52
CA ALA A 309 -12.20 0.91 10.66
C ALA A 309 -11.53 -0.40 11.13
N GLU A 310 -11.75 -0.79 12.39
CA GLU A 310 -11.22 -2.03 12.96
C GLU A 310 -11.64 -3.23 12.10
N SER A 311 -10.75 -4.21 11.95
CA SER A 311 -11.06 -5.47 11.28
C SER A 311 -12.28 -6.13 11.94
N PRO A 312 -13.34 -6.45 11.17
CA PRO A 312 -14.49 -7.15 11.73
C PRO A 312 -14.18 -8.62 12.06
N PHE A 313 -13.08 -9.16 11.52
CA PHE A 313 -12.60 -10.51 11.79
C PHE A 313 -11.65 -10.46 12.98
N LYS A 314 -12.12 -10.98 14.11
CA LYS A 314 -11.41 -10.92 15.39
C LYS A 314 -10.87 -12.29 15.78
N GLY A 315 -9.67 -12.31 16.36
CA GLY A 315 -9.00 -13.52 16.81
C GLY A 315 -7.76 -13.85 16.00
N PHE A 316 -6.88 -14.65 16.61
CA PHE A 316 -5.74 -15.24 15.94
C PHE A 316 -6.20 -16.31 14.94
N ASP A 317 -5.42 -16.50 13.88
CA ASP A 317 -5.63 -17.51 12.85
C ASP A 317 -4.37 -18.35 12.67
N HIS A 318 -4.37 -19.56 13.21
CA HIS A 318 -3.28 -20.51 13.02
C HIS A 318 -3.14 -20.95 11.55
N GLN A 319 -4.22 -20.96 10.77
CA GLN A 319 -4.18 -21.43 9.38
C GLN A 319 -3.36 -20.49 8.48
N VAL A 320 -2.96 -19.31 8.97
CA VAL A 320 -2.02 -18.42 8.28
C VAL A 320 -0.71 -19.12 7.93
N THR A 321 -0.30 -20.15 8.69
CA THR A 321 0.88 -20.96 8.36
C THR A 321 0.72 -21.77 7.08
N GLU A 322 -0.52 -21.98 6.63
CA GLU A 322 -0.86 -22.67 5.39
C GLU A 322 -1.14 -21.67 4.25
N HIS A 323 -2.11 -20.77 4.44
CA HIS A 323 -2.59 -19.88 3.37
C HIS A 323 -1.74 -18.61 3.20
N ARG A 324 -0.89 -18.28 4.18
CA ARG A 324 0.15 -17.22 4.14
C ARG A 324 -0.35 -15.81 3.82
N MET A 325 -1.64 -15.56 3.99
CA MET A 325 -2.21 -14.23 3.73
C MET A 325 -1.61 -13.24 4.76
N PRO A 326 -0.98 -12.14 4.32
CA PRO A 326 -0.29 -11.23 5.22
C PRO A 326 -1.29 -10.39 6.02
N GLY A 327 -0.89 -9.92 7.21
CA GLY A 327 -1.81 -9.26 8.15
C GLY A 327 -2.52 -8.05 7.54
N GLY A 328 -1.79 -7.16 6.87
CA GLY A 328 -2.40 -5.99 6.21
C GLY A 328 -3.31 -6.29 5.01
N ALA A 329 -3.19 -7.47 4.39
CA ALA A 329 -4.10 -7.88 3.31
C ALA A 329 -5.37 -8.53 3.86
N PHE A 330 -5.27 -9.19 5.02
CA PHE A 330 -6.33 -10.04 5.56
C PHE A 330 -7.66 -9.27 5.77
N PRO A 331 -7.74 -8.18 6.54
CA PRO A 331 -9.01 -7.45 6.71
C PRO A 331 -9.54 -6.88 5.39
N SER A 332 -8.66 -6.43 4.50
CA SER A 332 -9.04 -5.83 3.22
C SER A 332 -9.68 -6.87 2.29
N SER A 333 -9.12 -8.08 2.22
CA SER A 333 -9.64 -9.20 1.44
C SER A 333 -11.01 -9.65 1.93
N PHE A 334 -11.21 -9.74 3.24
CA PHE A 334 -12.53 -10.11 3.78
C PHE A 334 -13.58 -9.01 3.57
N GLU A 335 -13.23 -7.73 3.71
CA GLU A 335 -14.15 -6.63 3.38
C GLU A 335 -14.53 -6.65 1.90
N GLN A 336 -13.59 -6.97 1.01
CA GLN A 336 -13.89 -7.18 -0.40
C GLN A 336 -14.87 -8.36 -0.59
N ALA A 337 -14.68 -9.46 0.13
CA ALA A 337 -15.57 -10.61 0.08
C ALA A 337 -16.98 -10.30 0.61
N GLU A 338 -17.09 -9.52 1.68
CA GLU A 338 -18.36 -9.04 2.24
C GLU A 338 -19.09 -8.13 1.25
N LYS A 339 -18.41 -7.09 0.73
CA LYS A 339 -18.97 -6.18 -0.27
C LYS A 339 -19.34 -6.89 -1.58
N GLY A 340 -18.59 -7.92 -1.94
CA GLY A 340 -18.84 -8.75 -3.12
C GLY A 340 -19.89 -9.84 -2.92
N GLY A 341 -20.40 -10.05 -1.69
CA GLY A 341 -21.41 -11.07 -1.39
C GLY A 341 -20.89 -12.51 -1.35
N PHE A 342 -19.58 -12.73 -1.34
CA PHE A 342 -18.95 -14.06 -1.37
C PHE A 342 -18.17 -14.41 -0.10
N LEU A 343 -18.42 -13.69 1.01
CA LEU A 343 -17.77 -13.94 2.31
C LEU A 343 -17.91 -15.40 2.79
N HIS A 344 -19.03 -16.06 2.48
CA HIS A 344 -19.26 -17.46 2.83
C HIS A 344 -18.30 -18.44 2.13
N LEU A 345 -17.63 -18.02 1.04
CA LEU A 345 -16.64 -18.82 0.31
C LEU A 345 -15.23 -18.72 0.89
N MET A 346 -14.99 -17.87 1.90
CA MET A 346 -13.66 -17.65 2.46
C MET A 346 -12.91 -18.94 2.86
N PRO A 347 -13.53 -19.95 3.51
CA PRO A 347 -12.82 -21.19 3.84
C PRO A 347 -12.26 -21.90 2.60
N ALA A 348 -13.02 -21.94 1.50
CA ALA A 348 -12.56 -22.53 0.25
C ALA A 348 -11.47 -21.69 -0.42
N ILE A 349 -11.59 -20.36 -0.38
CA ILE A 349 -10.56 -19.45 -0.92
C ILE A 349 -9.24 -19.64 -0.17
N LEU A 350 -9.25 -19.67 1.16
CA LEU A 350 -8.05 -19.87 1.97
C LEU A 350 -7.43 -21.25 1.74
N LYS A 351 -8.25 -22.31 1.66
CA LYS A 351 -7.74 -23.66 1.31
C LYS A 351 -7.12 -23.68 -0.09
N LEU A 352 -7.72 -23.01 -1.08
CA LEU A 352 -7.16 -22.90 -2.41
C LEU A 352 -5.82 -22.14 -2.39
N MET A 353 -5.71 -21.06 -1.61
CA MET A 353 -4.43 -20.34 -1.43
C MET A 353 -3.34 -21.25 -0.85
N SER A 354 -3.65 -22.06 0.17
CA SER A 354 -2.70 -23.04 0.73
C SER A 354 -2.19 -24.04 -0.31
N LEU A 355 -3.04 -24.48 -1.24
CA LEU A 355 -2.67 -25.39 -2.34
C LEU A 355 -1.89 -24.65 -3.43
N TYR A 356 -2.35 -23.46 -3.84
CA TYR A 356 -1.72 -22.61 -4.84
C TYR A 356 -0.27 -22.26 -4.47
N ASN A 357 -0.02 -21.97 -3.19
CA ASN A 357 1.30 -21.64 -2.66
C ASN A 357 2.34 -22.77 -2.78
N LYS A 358 1.91 -23.99 -3.10
CA LYS A 358 2.77 -25.13 -3.43
C LYS A 358 3.03 -25.25 -4.94
N ILE A 359 2.17 -24.68 -5.78
CA ILE A 359 2.22 -24.70 -7.25
C ILE A 359 3.07 -23.55 -7.79
N VAL A 360 2.76 -22.31 -7.41
CA VAL A 360 3.49 -21.11 -7.85
C VAL A 360 4.23 -20.54 -6.64
N LYS A 361 5.55 -20.66 -6.65
CA LYS A 361 6.39 -20.45 -5.46
C LYS A 361 6.97 -19.03 -5.43
N TYR A 362 6.36 -18.16 -4.63
CA TYR A 362 6.82 -16.80 -4.32
C TYR A 362 6.33 -16.37 -2.93
N PHE A 363 6.57 -15.12 -2.53
CA PHE A 363 6.15 -14.61 -1.22
C PHE A 363 4.86 -13.80 -1.32
N ASP A 364 3.89 -14.13 -0.45
CA ASP A 364 2.62 -13.41 -0.29
C ASP A 364 2.81 -12.09 0.47
N VAL A 365 3.55 -11.16 -0.15
CA VAL A 365 3.64 -9.76 0.26
C VAL A 365 3.39 -8.89 -0.96
N THR A 366 2.82 -7.69 -0.78
CA THR A 366 2.36 -6.87 -1.91
C THR A 366 3.46 -6.60 -2.94
N PRO A 367 3.20 -6.80 -4.25
CA PRO A 367 1.92 -7.17 -4.87
C PRO A 367 1.60 -8.67 -4.90
N GLY A 368 2.54 -9.56 -4.58
CA GLY A 368 2.35 -11.01 -4.58
C GLY A 368 1.07 -11.48 -3.87
N SER A 369 0.81 -11.02 -2.65
CA SER A 369 -0.41 -11.40 -1.92
C SER A 369 -1.71 -11.00 -2.66
N GLN A 370 -1.69 -9.91 -3.43
CA GLN A 370 -2.85 -9.47 -4.22
C GLN A 370 -3.03 -10.37 -5.44
N ILE A 371 -1.93 -10.80 -6.08
CA ILE A 371 -1.95 -11.76 -7.20
C ILE A 371 -2.55 -13.09 -6.72
N THR A 372 -2.06 -13.64 -5.61
CA THR A 372 -2.61 -14.88 -5.01
C THR A 372 -4.10 -14.73 -4.70
N TRP A 373 -4.47 -13.64 -3.99
CA TRP A 373 -5.85 -13.40 -3.58
C TRP A 373 -6.81 -13.32 -4.77
N VAL A 374 -6.55 -12.43 -5.74
CA VAL A 374 -7.44 -12.21 -6.89
C VAL A 374 -7.55 -13.48 -7.74
N THR A 375 -6.45 -14.22 -7.90
CA THR A 375 -6.45 -15.48 -8.65
C THR A 375 -7.30 -16.53 -7.95
N CYS A 376 -7.04 -16.79 -6.66
CA CYS A 376 -7.75 -17.83 -5.91
C CYS A 376 -9.22 -17.50 -5.68
N SER A 377 -9.54 -16.26 -5.29
CA SER A 377 -10.93 -15.83 -5.12
C SER A 377 -11.69 -15.88 -6.45
N GLY A 378 -11.04 -15.51 -7.56
CA GLY A 378 -11.63 -15.59 -8.90
C GLY A 378 -11.97 -17.02 -9.32
N ILE A 379 -11.09 -17.98 -9.06
CA ILE A 379 -11.33 -19.40 -9.33
C ILE A 379 -12.54 -19.89 -8.52
N ILE A 380 -12.55 -19.68 -7.21
CA ILE A 380 -13.66 -20.16 -6.36
C ILE A 380 -14.99 -19.52 -6.75
N ASN A 381 -15.03 -18.21 -7.00
CA ASN A 381 -16.26 -17.54 -7.45
C ASN A 381 -16.74 -18.05 -8.81
N LYS A 382 -15.84 -18.39 -9.73
CA LYS A 382 -16.22 -19.00 -11.02
C LYS A 382 -16.93 -20.34 -10.81
N TYR A 383 -16.33 -21.23 -10.02
CA TYR A 383 -16.89 -22.55 -9.74
C TYR A 383 -18.21 -22.47 -8.97
N GLU A 384 -18.33 -21.54 -8.02
CA GLU A 384 -19.60 -21.27 -7.33
C GLU A 384 -20.67 -20.80 -8.31
N LYS A 385 -20.35 -19.85 -9.19
CA LYS A 385 -21.31 -19.32 -10.17
C LYS A 385 -21.78 -20.36 -11.18
N GLU A 386 -20.89 -21.26 -11.61
CA GLU A 386 -21.19 -22.27 -12.64
C GLU A 386 -21.89 -23.50 -12.06
N GLN A 387 -21.54 -23.93 -10.85
CA GLN A 387 -21.91 -25.24 -10.32
C GLN A 387 -22.32 -25.23 -8.82
N GLY A 388 -22.42 -24.04 -8.21
CA GLY A 388 -22.77 -23.86 -6.81
C GLY A 388 -21.72 -24.45 -5.85
N GLU A 389 -22.18 -24.76 -4.64
CA GLU A 389 -21.34 -25.35 -3.58
C GLU A 389 -20.65 -26.67 -4.01
N THR A 390 -21.33 -27.48 -4.82
CA THR A 390 -20.75 -28.72 -5.37
C THR A 390 -19.53 -28.44 -6.25
N GLY A 391 -19.56 -27.37 -7.07
CA GLY A 391 -18.42 -26.95 -7.88
C GLY A 391 -17.23 -26.50 -7.05
N VAL A 392 -17.50 -25.71 -6.00
CA VAL A 392 -16.48 -25.26 -5.04
C VAL A 392 -15.82 -26.45 -4.34
N LYS A 393 -16.62 -27.42 -3.88
CA LYS A 393 -16.10 -28.63 -3.27
C LYS A 393 -15.26 -29.45 -4.26
N HIS A 394 -15.75 -29.63 -5.47
CA HIS A 394 -15.08 -30.38 -6.53
C HIS A 394 -13.70 -29.80 -6.87
N VAL A 395 -13.59 -28.48 -7.09
CA VAL A 395 -12.28 -27.87 -7.43
C VAL A 395 -11.27 -27.99 -6.27
N ILE A 396 -11.73 -27.90 -5.03
CA ILE A 396 -10.87 -28.11 -3.85
C ILE A 396 -10.41 -29.57 -3.76
N GLU A 397 -11.29 -30.54 -3.99
CA GLU A 397 -10.94 -31.96 -4.01
C GLU A 397 -9.96 -32.29 -5.14
N LEU A 398 -10.20 -31.76 -6.35
CA LEU A 398 -9.31 -31.91 -7.51
C LEU A 398 -7.89 -31.39 -7.21
N LEU A 399 -7.78 -30.16 -6.69
CA LEU A 399 -6.45 -29.61 -6.37
C LEU A 399 -5.81 -30.25 -5.17
N THR A 400 -6.59 -30.73 -4.19
CA THR A 400 -6.06 -31.48 -3.06
C THR A 400 -5.45 -32.80 -3.55
N LYS A 401 -6.18 -33.56 -4.37
CA LYS A 401 -5.68 -34.78 -5.03
C LYS A 401 -4.40 -34.48 -5.81
N PHE A 402 -4.42 -33.46 -6.66
CA PHE A 402 -3.27 -33.10 -7.48
C PHE A 402 -2.03 -32.72 -6.64
N VAL A 403 -2.19 -31.80 -5.69
CA VAL A 403 -1.06 -31.22 -4.95
C VAL A 403 -0.56 -32.13 -3.84
N GLU A 404 -1.46 -32.76 -3.09
CA GLU A 404 -1.14 -33.49 -1.85
C GLU A 404 -1.04 -35.00 -2.06
N GLU A 405 -1.86 -35.59 -2.94
CA GLU A 405 -1.84 -37.05 -3.17
C GLU A 405 -0.94 -37.44 -4.36
N LYS A 406 -0.92 -36.62 -5.41
CA LYS A 406 -0.13 -36.86 -6.63
C LYS A 406 1.18 -36.08 -6.69
N ASN A 407 1.51 -35.31 -5.64
CA ASN A 407 2.74 -34.50 -5.57
C ASN A 407 2.94 -33.59 -6.80
N GLN A 408 1.84 -33.04 -7.33
CA GLN A 408 1.82 -32.18 -8.52
C GLN A 408 2.29 -32.87 -9.82
N ASP A 409 2.27 -34.20 -9.86
CA ASP A 409 2.49 -34.97 -11.09
C ASP A 409 1.25 -34.92 -11.99
N PHE A 410 1.33 -34.10 -13.04
CA PHE A 410 0.25 -33.88 -13.99
C PHE A 410 -0.08 -35.15 -14.79
N ASP A 411 0.94 -35.95 -15.13
CA ASP A 411 0.77 -37.17 -15.92
C ASP A 411 0.12 -38.30 -15.10
N ALA A 412 0.15 -38.21 -13.77
CA ALA A 412 -0.51 -39.15 -12.86
C ALA A 412 -2.00 -38.85 -12.60
N MET A 413 -2.54 -37.78 -13.19
CA MET A 413 -3.96 -37.41 -13.12
C MET A 413 -4.78 -38.09 -14.22
N ASP A 414 -6.07 -38.32 -13.98
CA ASP A 414 -6.94 -38.89 -15.00
C ASP A 414 -7.14 -37.89 -16.16
N PRO A 415 -7.32 -38.32 -17.43
CA PRO A 415 -7.36 -37.39 -18.57
C PRO A 415 -8.40 -36.26 -18.48
N LYS A 416 -9.55 -36.52 -17.84
CA LYS A 416 -10.57 -35.50 -17.59
C LYS A 416 -10.14 -34.48 -16.55
N GLU A 417 -9.43 -34.93 -15.52
CA GLU A 417 -8.89 -34.06 -14.48
C GLU A 417 -7.74 -33.21 -15.01
N GLN A 418 -6.91 -33.78 -15.89
CA GLN A 418 -5.90 -33.02 -16.65
C GLN A 418 -6.54 -31.88 -17.45
N GLU A 419 -7.59 -32.18 -18.22
CA GLU A 419 -8.32 -31.16 -18.99
C GLU A 419 -8.87 -30.05 -18.09
N GLU A 420 -9.41 -30.40 -16.92
CA GLU A 420 -9.93 -29.42 -15.96
C GLU A 420 -8.82 -28.59 -15.30
N LEU A 421 -7.69 -29.19 -14.92
CA LEU A 421 -6.49 -28.48 -14.42
C LEU A 421 -5.97 -27.46 -15.45
N LEU A 422 -6.05 -27.79 -16.75
CA LEU A 422 -5.73 -26.88 -17.84
C LEU A 422 -6.76 -25.76 -18.05
N GLN A 423 -7.86 -25.73 -17.29
CA GLN A 423 -8.78 -24.58 -17.27
C GLN A 423 -8.67 -23.72 -16.02
N LEU A 424 -7.89 -24.17 -15.02
CA LEU A 424 -7.78 -23.53 -13.71
C LEU A 424 -7.35 -22.06 -13.79
N PHE A 425 -6.30 -21.75 -14.54
CA PHE A 425 -5.74 -20.39 -14.65
C PHE A 425 -6.17 -19.64 -15.91
N ARG A 426 -7.12 -20.18 -16.68
CA ARG A 426 -7.58 -19.63 -17.97
C ARG A 426 -8.01 -18.16 -17.89
N HIS A 427 -8.62 -17.80 -16.77
CA HIS A 427 -9.13 -16.44 -16.49
C HIS A 427 -8.32 -15.72 -15.42
N ALA A 428 -7.09 -16.15 -15.15
CA ALA A 428 -6.23 -15.49 -14.17
C ALA A 428 -5.97 -14.03 -14.56
N PRO A 429 -5.79 -13.14 -13.56
CA PRO A 429 -5.62 -11.71 -13.79
C PRO A 429 -4.32 -11.39 -14.55
N GLY A 430 -4.28 -10.20 -15.16
CA GLY A 430 -3.10 -9.72 -15.90
C GLY A 430 -1.81 -9.73 -15.08
N ASP A 431 -1.89 -9.41 -13.79
CA ASP A 431 -0.70 -9.44 -12.91
C ASP A 431 -0.15 -10.85 -12.69
N PHE A 432 -1.02 -11.88 -12.64
CA PHE A 432 -0.58 -13.27 -12.59
C PHE A 432 0.12 -13.67 -13.90
N LYS A 433 -0.45 -13.29 -15.05
CA LYS A 433 0.16 -13.51 -16.36
C LYS A 433 1.53 -12.82 -16.45
N ASN A 434 1.62 -11.57 -15.99
CA ASN A 434 2.87 -10.80 -15.96
C ASN A 434 3.91 -11.45 -15.03
N LEU A 435 3.50 -11.98 -13.88
CA LEU A 435 4.36 -12.73 -12.96
C LEU A 435 4.96 -13.98 -13.64
N LEU A 436 4.15 -14.75 -14.36
CA LEU A 436 4.64 -15.95 -15.07
C LEU A 436 5.62 -15.63 -16.19
N LEU A 437 5.57 -14.44 -16.76
CA LEU A 437 6.49 -13.97 -17.80
C LEU A 437 7.72 -13.25 -17.21
N GLY A 438 7.77 -13.05 -15.89
CA GLY A 438 8.90 -12.42 -15.20
C GLY A 438 8.89 -10.90 -15.18
N GLY A 439 7.74 -10.25 -15.45
CA GLY A 439 7.62 -8.79 -15.43
C GLY A 439 7.85 -8.12 -14.07
N TYR A 440 8.14 -8.89 -13.03
CA TYR A 440 8.50 -8.43 -11.68
C TYR A 440 9.95 -8.79 -11.29
N GLY A 441 10.69 -9.46 -12.16
CA GLY A 441 12.02 -10.00 -11.89
C GLY A 441 12.03 -11.51 -11.69
N ARG A 442 13.15 -12.03 -11.18
CA ARG A 442 13.42 -13.47 -11.09
C ARG A 442 12.61 -14.12 -9.98
N LEU A 443 11.87 -15.16 -10.34
CA LEU A 443 11.17 -16.02 -9.38
C LEU A 443 12.16 -16.78 -8.48
N PRO A 444 11.87 -16.94 -7.18
CA PRO A 444 12.82 -17.47 -6.21
C PRO A 444 13.13 -18.96 -6.39
N GLN A 445 12.29 -19.71 -7.10
CA GLN A 445 12.47 -21.14 -7.40
C GLN A 445 12.47 -21.43 -8.91
N GLY A 446 12.77 -20.41 -9.72
CA GLY A 446 12.69 -20.51 -11.17
C GLY A 446 11.25 -20.53 -11.67
N TRP A 447 11.10 -20.89 -12.95
CA TRP A 447 9.83 -20.86 -13.64
C TRP A 447 8.89 -22.00 -13.19
N PRO A 448 7.56 -21.76 -13.11
CA PRO A 448 6.59 -22.82 -12.85
C PRO A 448 6.58 -23.93 -13.91
N ALA A 449 5.89 -25.03 -13.62
CA ALA A 449 5.75 -26.15 -14.56
C ALA A 449 4.92 -25.77 -15.80
N ASP A 450 5.18 -26.44 -16.93
CA ASP A 450 4.56 -26.14 -18.24
C ASP A 450 3.02 -26.15 -18.20
N TRP A 451 2.41 -27.07 -17.43
CA TRP A 451 0.95 -27.14 -17.30
C TRP A 451 0.35 -25.83 -16.74
N VAL A 452 1.09 -25.06 -15.92
CA VAL A 452 0.64 -23.75 -15.42
C VAL A 452 0.53 -22.76 -16.58
N TYR A 453 1.49 -22.77 -17.51
CA TYR A 453 1.46 -21.93 -18.71
C TYR A 453 0.37 -22.38 -19.68
N GLN A 454 0.23 -23.69 -19.91
CA GLN A 454 -0.87 -24.26 -20.71
C GLN A 454 -2.24 -23.85 -20.15
N SER A 455 -2.40 -23.93 -18.83
CA SER A 455 -3.61 -23.53 -18.11
C SER A 455 -3.89 -22.03 -18.25
N THR A 456 -2.85 -21.20 -18.24
CA THR A 456 -2.98 -19.73 -18.26
C THR A 456 -3.16 -19.16 -19.68
N PHE A 457 -2.38 -19.63 -20.64
CA PHE A 457 -2.26 -19.06 -21.99
C PHE A 457 -2.91 -19.90 -23.08
N GLY A 458 -3.13 -21.19 -22.84
CA GLY A 458 -3.91 -22.05 -23.75
C GLY A 458 -3.08 -22.38 -24.96
N ASP A 459 -3.66 -22.31 -26.14
CA ASP A 459 -2.95 -22.69 -27.38
C ASP A 459 -1.68 -21.85 -27.61
N GLU A 460 -1.60 -20.63 -27.06
CA GLU A 460 -0.44 -19.74 -27.17
C GLU A 460 0.69 -20.02 -26.15
N TRP A 461 0.56 -21.03 -25.28
CA TRP A 461 1.48 -21.22 -24.15
C TRP A 461 2.94 -21.43 -24.56
N GLU A 462 3.20 -22.14 -25.66
CA GLU A 462 4.55 -22.39 -26.16
C GLU A 462 5.23 -21.12 -26.66
N GLU A 463 4.46 -20.19 -27.21
CA GLU A 463 4.95 -18.88 -27.65
C GLU A 463 5.23 -18.00 -26.43
N LYS A 464 4.31 -17.99 -25.45
CA LYS A 464 4.45 -17.23 -24.20
C LYS A 464 5.63 -17.66 -23.34
N ILE A 465 5.96 -18.95 -23.30
CA ILE A 465 7.14 -19.43 -22.58
C ILE A 465 8.46 -18.85 -23.15
N LYS A 466 8.50 -18.51 -24.44
CA LYS A 466 9.67 -17.89 -25.08
C LYS A 466 9.79 -16.39 -24.75
N GLU A 467 8.72 -15.76 -24.29
CA GLU A 467 8.69 -14.36 -23.84
C GLU A 467 9.17 -14.19 -22.40
N ARG A 468 9.41 -15.28 -21.65
CA ARG A 468 9.88 -15.22 -20.26
C ARG A 468 11.21 -14.49 -20.15
N ASP A 469 11.28 -13.56 -19.20
CA ASP A 469 12.47 -12.75 -18.93
C ASP A 469 12.76 -12.71 -17.42
N ASP A 470 13.98 -13.07 -17.02
CA ASP A 470 14.41 -12.99 -15.62
C ASP A 470 15.25 -11.73 -15.32
N SER A 471 15.29 -10.77 -16.25
CA SER A 471 15.91 -9.48 -16.05
C SER A 471 15.20 -8.67 -14.95
N SER A 472 15.94 -7.77 -14.30
CA SER A 472 15.35 -6.84 -13.35
C SER A 472 14.45 -5.84 -14.09
N PRO A 473 13.26 -5.49 -13.57
CA PRO A 473 12.47 -4.39 -14.12
C PRO A 473 13.23 -3.05 -14.21
N LEU A 474 14.27 -2.86 -13.39
CA LEU A 474 15.15 -1.69 -13.50
C LEU A 474 15.91 -1.62 -14.83
N ASP A 475 16.21 -2.78 -15.42
CA ASP A 475 16.99 -2.91 -16.64
C ASP A 475 16.08 -2.91 -17.89
N SER A 476 14.80 -3.31 -17.74
CA SER A 476 13.85 -3.45 -18.86
C SER A 476 12.86 -2.30 -19.01
N VAL A 477 12.49 -1.59 -17.94
CA VAL A 477 11.55 -0.46 -17.99
C VAL A 477 12.26 0.79 -18.51
N LYS A 478 11.74 1.36 -19.61
CA LYS A 478 12.30 2.57 -20.22
C LYS A 478 12.09 3.80 -19.32
N PRO A 479 13.01 4.77 -19.32
CA PRO A 479 12.85 6.03 -18.59
C PRO A 479 11.57 6.77 -18.97
N ASP A 480 10.90 7.32 -17.96
CA ASP A 480 9.73 8.19 -18.15
C ASP A 480 10.18 9.62 -18.51
N ASP A 481 9.39 10.33 -19.31
CA ASP A 481 9.62 11.76 -19.62
C ASP A 481 9.07 12.64 -18.49
N LEU A 482 9.89 12.89 -17.46
CA LEU A 482 9.46 13.61 -16.26
C LEU A 482 9.03 15.05 -16.56
N GLU A 483 9.69 15.74 -17.49
CA GLU A 483 9.36 17.12 -17.86
C GLU A 483 7.99 17.20 -18.53
N LYS A 484 7.70 16.27 -19.44
CA LYS A 484 6.39 16.15 -20.04
C LYS A 484 5.31 15.85 -18.99
N ILE A 485 5.54 14.85 -18.12
CA ILE A 485 4.55 14.49 -17.08
C ILE A 485 4.29 15.67 -16.13
N LYS A 486 5.34 16.42 -15.75
CA LYS A 486 5.21 17.61 -14.90
C LYS A 486 4.43 18.72 -15.61
N THR A 487 4.67 18.92 -16.90
CA THR A 487 3.94 19.89 -17.74
C THR A 487 2.47 19.51 -17.86
N ASP A 488 2.16 18.24 -18.14
CA ASP A 488 0.80 17.73 -18.26
C ASP A 488 0.01 17.89 -16.94
N LEU A 489 0.67 17.64 -15.80
CA LEU A 489 0.11 17.93 -14.48
C LEU A 489 -0.14 19.44 -14.31
N GLY A 490 0.81 20.29 -14.71
CA GLY A 490 0.64 21.74 -14.59
C GLY A 490 -0.52 22.30 -15.43
N VAL A 491 -0.74 21.74 -16.62
CA VAL A 491 -1.93 22.04 -17.44
C VAL A 491 -3.20 21.60 -16.71
N THR A 492 -3.20 20.40 -16.12
CA THR A 492 -4.34 19.87 -15.35
C THR A 492 -4.69 20.76 -14.16
N LEU A 493 -3.69 21.23 -13.42
CA LEU A 493 -3.89 22.09 -12.24
C LEU A 493 -4.13 23.57 -12.60
N GLY A 494 -3.83 23.99 -13.83
CA GLY A 494 -3.84 25.39 -14.23
C GLY A 494 -2.73 26.24 -13.58
N ARG A 495 -1.73 25.60 -12.97
CA ARG A 495 -0.56 26.20 -12.31
C ARG A 495 0.59 25.22 -12.28
N GLU A 496 1.81 25.70 -12.05
CA GLU A 496 2.96 24.82 -11.85
C GLU A 496 2.76 23.96 -10.58
N PRO A 497 2.96 22.62 -10.67
CA PRO A 497 2.92 21.76 -9.50
C PRO A 497 4.20 21.92 -8.66
N THR A 498 4.05 21.84 -7.35
CA THR A 498 5.19 21.70 -6.44
C THR A 498 5.89 20.35 -6.63
N ASP A 499 7.14 20.25 -6.17
CA ASP A 499 7.90 18.99 -6.23
C ASP A 499 7.22 17.87 -5.42
N GLU A 500 6.52 18.20 -4.34
CA GLU A 500 5.74 17.22 -3.56
C GLU A 500 4.51 16.74 -4.33
N GLU A 501 3.73 17.65 -4.90
CA GLU A 501 2.57 17.32 -5.73
C GLU A 501 2.97 16.45 -6.92
N PHE A 502 4.07 16.79 -7.58
CA PHE A 502 4.59 15.98 -8.68
C PHE A 502 5.08 14.60 -8.19
N THR A 503 5.74 14.53 -7.03
CA THR A 503 6.14 13.24 -6.43
C THR A 503 4.93 12.36 -6.14
N LEU A 504 3.87 12.93 -5.56
CA LEU A 504 2.60 12.23 -5.31
C LEU A 504 1.98 11.76 -6.63
N TYR A 505 1.98 12.62 -7.65
CA TYR A 505 1.41 12.33 -8.96
C TYR A 505 2.12 11.18 -9.68
N LEU A 506 3.46 11.11 -9.62
CA LEU A 506 4.22 9.99 -10.17
C LEU A 506 3.80 8.65 -9.55
N MET A 507 3.45 8.65 -8.26
CA MET A 507 3.03 7.43 -7.55
C MET A 507 1.55 7.10 -7.77
N HIS A 508 0.67 8.09 -7.66
CA HIS A 508 -0.79 7.94 -7.69
C HIS A 508 -1.46 9.13 -8.43
N PRO A 509 -1.46 9.15 -9.77
CA PRO A 509 -1.88 10.32 -10.55
C PRO A 509 -3.30 10.81 -10.20
N LYS A 510 -4.28 9.92 -10.29
CA LYS A 510 -5.70 10.24 -10.07
C LYS A 510 -5.97 10.68 -8.63
N ASP A 511 -5.44 9.95 -7.66
CA ASP A 511 -5.68 10.25 -6.24
C ASP A 511 -5.01 11.56 -5.82
N THR A 512 -3.88 11.91 -6.46
CA THR A 512 -3.18 13.18 -6.23
C THR A 512 -4.01 14.36 -6.71
N VAL A 513 -4.56 14.32 -7.92
CA VAL A 513 -5.43 15.41 -8.42
C VAL A 513 -6.65 15.59 -7.50
N ASN A 514 -7.33 14.49 -7.15
CA ASN A 514 -8.46 14.53 -6.22
C ASN A 514 -8.08 15.06 -4.83
N TYR A 515 -6.86 14.78 -4.37
CA TYR A 515 -6.33 15.28 -3.11
C TYR A 515 -6.08 16.79 -3.17
N ILE A 516 -5.44 17.28 -4.23
CA ILE A 516 -5.16 18.71 -4.43
C ILE A 516 -6.47 19.49 -4.49
N GLU A 517 -7.43 19.06 -5.30
CA GLU A 517 -8.76 19.69 -5.39
C GLU A 517 -9.47 19.72 -4.04
N PHE A 518 -9.36 18.65 -3.26
CA PHE A 518 -9.92 18.59 -1.92
C PHE A 518 -9.26 19.64 -1.01
N ARG A 519 -7.93 19.74 -1.00
CA ARG A 519 -7.18 20.70 -0.18
C ARG A 519 -7.41 22.15 -0.60
N GLU A 520 -7.54 22.42 -1.90
CA GLU A 520 -7.89 23.76 -2.38
C GLU A 520 -9.29 24.19 -1.94
N LYS A 521 -10.23 23.23 -1.85
CA LYS A 521 -11.61 23.50 -1.42
C LYS A 521 -11.78 23.57 0.09
N TYR A 522 -11.14 22.67 0.84
CA TYR A 522 -11.40 22.44 2.27
C TYR A 522 -10.20 22.73 3.18
N GLY A 523 -9.06 23.16 2.63
CA GLY A 523 -7.86 23.52 3.38
C GLY A 523 -7.36 22.41 4.29
N ASP A 524 -6.83 22.80 5.46
CA ASP A 524 -6.14 21.92 6.41
C ASP A 524 -7.10 21.16 7.34
N THR A 525 -8.39 21.06 6.98
CA THR A 525 -9.39 20.29 7.74
C THR A 525 -8.97 18.85 8.07
N PRO A 526 -8.25 18.12 7.19
CA PRO A 526 -7.72 16.79 7.51
C PRO A 526 -6.65 16.76 8.60
N LEU A 527 -6.06 17.90 8.98
CA LEU A 527 -5.00 17.97 9.98
C LEU A 527 -5.55 18.45 11.33
N VAL A 528 -6.47 19.41 11.30
CA VAL A 528 -6.88 20.15 12.50
C VAL A 528 -8.17 19.61 13.14
N LEU A 529 -9.06 18.98 12.37
CA LEU A 529 -10.33 18.49 12.91
C LEU A 529 -10.14 17.16 13.65
N PRO A 530 -10.75 17.00 14.85
CA PRO A 530 -10.87 15.72 15.54
C PRO A 530 -11.45 14.62 14.64
N THR A 531 -11.08 13.37 14.89
CA THR A 531 -11.40 12.24 14.00
C THR A 531 -12.90 11.96 13.88
N ASP A 532 -13.64 12.07 14.96
CA ASP A 532 -15.10 11.96 14.99
C ASP A 532 -15.77 13.09 14.17
N VAL A 533 -15.32 14.34 14.34
CA VAL A 533 -15.84 15.51 13.61
C VAL A 533 -15.51 15.44 12.12
N TRP A 534 -14.29 15.02 11.77
CA TRP A 534 -13.88 14.82 10.38
C TRP A 534 -14.73 13.77 9.68
N ARG A 535 -15.04 12.67 10.37
CA ARG A 535 -15.79 11.54 9.80
C ARG A 535 -17.29 11.80 9.75
N GLU A 536 -17.86 12.34 10.82
CA GLU A 536 -19.30 12.36 11.05
C GLU A 536 -19.89 13.77 11.09
N GLY A 537 -19.05 14.81 11.15
CA GLY A 537 -19.48 16.20 11.31
C GLY A 537 -20.06 16.48 12.69
N LEU A 538 -20.57 17.71 12.87
CA LEU A 538 -21.40 18.07 14.02
C LEU A 538 -22.84 17.64 13.75
N LYS A 539 -23.50 16.98 14.70
CA LYS A 539 -24.79 16.30 14.47
C LYS A 539 -25.97 17.08 15.02
N THR A 540 -25.81 17.66 16.20
CA THR A 540 -26.88 18.26 16.99
C THR A 540 -26.69 19.78 17.09
N PRO A 541 -27.74 20.59 16.92
CA PRO A 541 -27.69 22.01 17.27
C PRO A 541 -27.17 22.22 18.70
N GLY A 542 -26.12 23.03 18.84
CA GLY A 542 -25.36 23.25 20.06
C GLY A 542 -24.03 22.49 20.12
N ASP A 543 -23.82 21.48 19.28
CA ASP A 543 -22.53 20.78 19.16
C ASP A 543 -21.44 21.76 18.73
N LYS A 544 -20.24 21.57 19.29
CA LYS A 544 -19.07 22.44 19.06
C LYS A 544 -17.83 21.62 18.77
N VAL A 545 -16.97 22.17 17.96
CA VAL A 545 -15.59 21.72 17.80
C VAL A 545 -14.65 22.90 17.99
N GLU A 546 -13.60 22.68 18.77
CA GLU A 546 -12.50 23.61 18.96
C GLU A 546 -11.24 23.00 18.37
N PHE A 547 -10.49 23.81 17.62
CA PHE A 547 -9.23 23.40 17.02
C PHE A 547 -8.32 24.60 16.82
N GLU A 548 -7.03 24.34 16.64
CA GLU A 548 -6.05 25.36 16.28
C GLU A 548 -5.71 25.26 14.79
N LEU A 549 -5.60 26.41 14.13
CA LEU A 549 -5.10 26.50 12.77
C LEU A 549 -4.07 27.63 12.72
N GLN A 550 -2.81 27.28 12.39
CA GLN A 550 -1.69 28.21 12.30
C GLN A 550 -1.51 29.07 13.57
N GLY A 551 -1.53 28.46 14.75
CA GLY A 551 -1.35 29.17 16.02
C GLY A 551 -2.59 29.94 16.51
N LYS A 552 -3.72 29.87 15.79
CA LYS A 552 -4.95 30.61 16.14
C LYS A 552 -6.06 29.65 16.53
N PRO A 553 -6.74 29.87 17.67
CA PRO A 553 -7.86 29.05 18.07
C PRO A 553 -9.10 29.38 17.23
N TYR A 554 -9.83 28.33 16.86
CA TYR A 554 -11.12 28.38 16.19
C TYR A 554 -12.14 27.55 16.97
N CYS A 555 -13.36 28.07 17.06
CA CYS A 555 -14.52 27.35 17.57
C CYS A 555 -15.60 27.38 16.48
N ILE A 556 -16.11 26.21 16.11
CA ILE A 556 -17.25 26.07 15.22
C ILE A 556 -18.39 25.45 16.02
N GLU A 557 -19.54 26.13 16.06
CA GLU A 557 -20.77 25.66 16.70
C GLU A 557 -21.85 25.47 15.64
N LEU A 558 -22.51 24.32 15.64
CA LEU A 558 -23.69 24.07 14.81
C LEU A 558 -24.91 24.73 15.46
N LEU A 559 -25.52 25.72 14.82
CA LEU A 559 -26.69 26.42 15.39
C LEU A 559 -28.02 25.81 14.95
N SER A 560 -28.15 25.41 13.68
CA SER A 560 -29.35 24.77 13.17
C SER A 560 -29.11 24.08 11.84
N ILE A 561 -29.80 22.98 11.60
CA ILE A 561 -29.92 22.33 10.29
C ILE A 561 -31.33 22.60 9.79
N GLY A 562 -31.46 23.30 8.66
CA GLY A 562 -32.75 23.60 8.03
C GLY A 562 -33.41 22.35 7.44
N ALA A 563 -34.72 22.44 7.17
CA ALA A 563 -35.41 21.40 6.42
C ALA A 563 -34.87 21.30 4.98
N GLU A 564 -34.83 20.08 4.44
CA GLU A 564 -34.46 19.85 3.05
C GLU A 564 -35.57 20.36 2.11
N HIS A 565 -35.18 21.14 1.11
CA HIS A 565 -36.08 21.59 0.04
C HIS A 565 -35.40 21.41 -1.32
N GLU A 566 -36.00 20.62 -2.21
CA GLU A 566 -35.43 20.25 -3.52
C GLU A 566 -34.00 19.70 -3.43
N GLY A 567 -33.72 18.95 -2.35
CA GLY A 567 -32.41 18.39 -2.09
C GLY A 567 -31.36 19.39 -1.60
N LEU A 568 -31.77 20.57 -1.17
CA LEU A 568 -30.91 21.59 -0.56
C LEU A 568 -31.24 21.77 0.92
N ILE A 569 -30.20 21.84 1.75
CA ILE A 569 -30.28 22.13 3.18
C ILE A 569 -29.47 23.40 3.46
N HIS A 570 -30.01 24.27 4.32
CA HIS A 570 -29.26 25.40 4.86
C HIS A 570 -28.79 25.06 6.27
N VAL A 571 -27.48 25.02 6.47
CA VAL A 571 -26.84 24.77 7.76
C VAL A 571 -26.34 26.09 8.32
N VAL A 572 -26.81 26.47 9.50
CA VAL A 572 -26.37 27.67 10.20
C VAL A 572 -25.30 27.27 11.20
N MET A 573 -24.13 27.88 11.07
CA MET A 573 -22.99 27.65 11.97
C MET A 573 -22.50 28.97 12.53
N LYS A 574 -22.02 28.95 13.77
CA LYS A 574 -21.30 30.07 14.38
C LYS A 574 -19.82 29.74 14.38
N ILE A 575 -19.04 30.55 13.69
CA ILE A 575 -17.57 30.44 13.63
C ILE A 575 -17.01 31.56 14.48
N ASN A 576 -16.41 31.20 15.61
CA ASN A 576 -16.04 32.09 16.70
C ASN A 576 -17.25 32.93 17.12
N ASN A 577 -17.29 34.21 16.75
CA ASN A 577 -18.39 35.13 17.08
C ASN A 577 -19.22 35.55 15.85
N LYS A 578 -19.05 34.88 14.71
CA LYS A 578 -19.75 35.21 13.45
C LYS A 578 -20.63 34.06 12.99
N THR A 579 -21.92 34.33 12.83
CA THR A 579 -22.87 33.39 12.24
C THR A 579 -22.73 33.39 10.71
N LYS A 580 -22.70 32.19 10.12
CA LYS A 580 -22.73 31.96 8.67
C LYS A 580 -23.78 30.91 8.33
N VAL A 581 -24.35 31.05 7.14
CA VAL A 581 -25.28 30.08 6.57
C VAL A 581 -24.58 29.40 5.40
N TYR A 582 -24.54 28.07 5.43
CA TYR A 582 -23.96 27.22 4.41
C TYR A 582 -25.07 26.49 3.68
N LYS A 583 -25.04 26.52 2.36
CA LYS A 583 -25.93 25.74 1.51
C LYS A 583 -25.26 24.39 1.23
N VAL A 584 -25.94 23.31 1.59
CA VAL A 584 -25.46 21.94 1.43
C VAL A 584 -26.40 21.18 0.50
N GLU A 585 -25.85 20.59 -0.54
CA GLU A 585 -26.58 19.70 -1.45
C GLU A 585 -26.66 18.29 -0.85
N THR A 586 -27.85 17.72 -0.87
CA THR A 586 -28.12 16.33 -0.48
C THR A 586 -28.08 15.41 -1.70
N PRO A 587 -28.06 14.08 -1.53
CA PRO A 587 -28.17 13.14 -2.65
C PRO A 587 -29.44 13.30 -3.50
N ARG A 588 -30.47 14.00 -2.99
CA ARG A 588 -31.73 14.30 -3.67
C ARG A 588 -31.71 15.63 -4.43
N ALA A 589 -30.63 16.41 -4.32
CA ALA A 589 -30.44 17.58 -5.15
C ALA A 589 -30.56 17.15 -6.60
N LYS A 590 -31.33 17.89 -7.41
CA LYS A 590 -31.41 17.61 -8.85
C LYS A 590 -30.00 17.67 -9.41
N LYS A 591 -29.43 16.50 -9.71
CA LYS A 591 -28.19 16.42 -10.49
C LYS A 591 -28.48 17.15 -11.79
N VAL A 592 -27.55 18.00 -12.21
CA VAL A 592 -27.62 18.65 -13.53
C VAL A 592 -27.90 17.54 -14.54
N GLU A 593 -29.00 17.67 -15.29
CA GLU A 593 -29.34 16.68 -16.30
C GLU A 593 -28.16 16.56 -17.25
N ILE A 594 -27.62 15.34 -17.36
CA ILE A 594 -26.60 15.03 -18.33
C ILE A 594 -27.23 15.24 -19.70
N ARG A 595 -26.78 16.27 -20.42
CA ARG A 595 -27.23 16.53 -21.80
C ARG A 595 -26.75 15.37 -22.64
N MET A 596 -27.69 14.64 -23.24
CA MET A 596 -27.39 13.58 -24.21
C MET A 596 -27.41 14.18 -25.61
N ALA A 597 -26.52 13.73 -26.49
CA ALA A 597 -26.53 14.12 -27.89
C ALA A 597 -27.78 13.57 -28.60
N LYS A 598 -28.52 14.42 -29.32
CA LYS A 598 -29.81 14.11 -29.97
C LYS A 598 -29.83 14.40 -31.47
N GLY A 599 -28.88 15.18 -31.99
CA GLY A 599 -28.85 15.61 -33.39
C GLY A 599 -27.53 15.29 -34.08
N GLU A 600 -27.50 15.38 -35.42
CA GLU A 600 -26.30 15.12 -36.23
C GLU A 600 -25.13 16.08 -35.95
N ASN A 601 -25.46 17.25 -35.39
CA ASN A 601 -24.50 18.29 -35.00
C ASN A 601 -24.02 18.15 -33.55
N GLU A 602 -24.55 17.18 -32.80
CA GLU A 602 -24.24 16.95 -31.40
C GLU A 602 -23.40 15.67 -31.27
N ILE A 603 -22.16 15.81 -30.83
CA ILE A 603 -21.22 14.70 -30.71
C ILE A 603 -21.34 14.12 -29.31
N GLY A 604 -21.85 12.90 -29.22
CA GLY A 604 -21.97 12.15 -27.96
C GLY A 604 -20.73 11.31 -27.64
N ALA A 605 -20.55 10.95 -26.37
CA ALA A 605 -19.57 9.98 -25.95
C ALA A 605 -19.94 8.58 -26.46
N PRO A 606 -19.04 7.87 -27.17
CA PRO A 606 -19.35 6.54 -27.70
C PRO A 606 -19.37 5.45 -26.62
N ILE A 607 -18.76 5.72 -25.46
CA ILE A 607 -18.65 4.79 -24.34
C ILE A 607 -18.60 5.55 -23.02
N ASN A 608 -18.80 4.83 -21.91
CA ASN A 608 -18.48 5.34 -20.58
C ASN A 608 -16.96 5.48 -20.41
N GLY A 609 -16.46 6.62 -19.95
CA GLY A 609 -15.02 6.86 -19.79
C GLY A 609 -14.72 8.21 -19.15
N ASN A 610 -13.43 8.55 -19.05
CA ASN A 610 -12.99 9.87 -18.64
C ASN A 610 -12.53 10.66 -19.88
N VAL A 611 -12.81 11.96 -19.94
CA VAL A 611 -12.28 12.84 -20.98
C VAL A 611 -10.78 13.01 -20.78
N TRP A 612 -9.99 12.24 -21.51
CA TRP A 612 -8.54 12.23 -21.42
C TRP A 612 -7.91 13.42 -22.13
N ARG A 613 -8.51 13.87 -23.23
CA ARG A 613 -8.02 15.01 -24.02
C ARG A 613 -9.16 15.71 -24.76
N ILE A 614 -9.06 17.03 -24.86
CA ILE A 614 -9.88 17.87 -25.74
C ILE A 614 -8.95 18.43 -26.81
N GLY A 615 -9.10 18.00 -28.06
CA GLY A 615 -8.16 18.21 -29.16
C GLY A 615 -7.30 16.99 -29.48
N ASN A 616 -6.27 17.18 -30.32
CA ASN A 616 -5.36 16.13 -30.78
C ASN A 616 -3.89 16.51 -30.58
N PRO A 617 -2.95 15.54 -30.60
CA PRO A 617 -1.53 15.81 -30.34
C PRO A 617 -0.88 16.79 -31.32
N ASP A 618 -1.33 16.83 -32.58
CA ASP A 618 -0.73 17.65 -33.63
C ASP A 618 -1.16 19.12 -33.54
N ARG A 619 -2.41 19.37 -33.14
CA ARG A 619 -3.04 20.69 -33.10
C ARG A 619 -3.10 21.30 -31.70
N GLY A 620 -3.06 20.48 -30.66
CA GLY A 620 -3.29 20.90 -29.28
C GLY A 620 -4.78 21.07 -28.95
N THR A 621 -5.06 21.84 -27.89
CA THR A 621 -6.40 21.98 -27.34
C THR A 621 -7.35 22.74 -28.27
N ILE A 622 -8.49 22.12 -28.59
CA ILE A 622 -9.57 22.73 -29.37
C ILE A 622 -10.41 23.66 -28.49
N LYS A 623 -10.79 24.81 -29.04
CA LYS A 623 -11.61 25.84 -28.38
C LYS A 623 -12.91 26.09 -29.15
N VAL A 624 -13.90 26.65 -28.46
CA VAL A 624 -15.11 27.16 -29.11
C VAL A 624 -14.71 28.22 -30.15
N GLY A 625 -15.23 28.09 -31.37
CA GLY A 625 -14.92 28.91 -32.54
C GLY A 625 -13.88 28.29 -33.48
N ASP A 626 -13.19 27.21 -33.08
CA ASP A 626 -12.21 26.55 -33.94
C ASP A 626 -12.87 25.80 -35.10
N ILE A 627 -12.23 25.83 -36.27
CA ILE A 627 -12.62 25.04 -37.45
C ILE A 627 -12.02 23.65 -37.31
N VAL A 628 -12.82 22.59 -37.42
CA VAL A 628 -12.37 21.19 -37.43
C VAL A 628 -12.73 20.53 -38.75
N HIS A 629 -11.87 19.63 -39.22
CA HIS A 629 -12.07 18.95 -40.49
C HIS A 629 -12.68 17.56 -40.33
N GLN A 630 -13.40 17.09 -41.36
CA GLN A 630 -13.94 15.73 -41.35
C GLN A 630 -12.84 14.69 -41.08
N GLY A 631 -13.05 13.85 -40.06
CA GLY A 631 -12.10 12.82 -39.64
C GLY A 631 -11.00 13.31 -38.69
N GLU A 632 -10.93 14.61 -38.39
CA GLU A 632 -10.01 15.16 -37.40
C GLU A 632 -10.41 14.70 -35.99
N GLU A 633 -9.44 14.23 -35.19
CA GLU A 633 -9.66 13.93 -33.79
C GLU A 633 -9.88 15.24 -33.01
N ILE A 634 -11.04 15.33 -32.35
CA ILE A 634 -11.47 16.50 -31.57
C ILE A 634 -11.45 16.27 -30.06
N ALA A 635 -11.40 15.02 -29.61
CA ALA A 635 -11.19 14.65 -28.21
C ALA A 635 -10.76 13.18 -28.11
N ASN A 636 -10.35 12.76 -26.92
CA ASN A 636 -10.05 11.37 -26.60
C ASN A 636 -10.67 11.00 -25.25
N LEU A 637 -11.27 9.82 -25.17
CA LEU A 637 -11.78 9.24 -23.93
C LEU A 637 -10.91 8.07 -23.48
N GLU A 638 -10.54 8.04 -22.20
CA GLU A 638 -9.94 6.87 -21.58
C GLU A 638 -11.02 6.00 -20.93
N ALA A 639 -11.11 4.75 -21.35
CA ALA A 639 -11.96 3.75 -20.72
C ALA A 639 -11.21 2.41 -20.64
N MET A 640 -11.21 1.77 -19.47
CA MET A 640 -10.53 0.49 -19.26
C MET A 640 -9.05 0.49 -19.73
N LYS A 641 -8.33 1.59 -19.50
CA LYS A 641 -6.93 1.82 -19.93
C LYS A 641 -6.73 1.83 -21.46
N MET A 642 -7.80 2.04 -22.23
CA MET A 642 -7.75 2.20 -23.68
C MET A 642 -8.21 3.60 -24.07
N GLU A 643 -7.46 4.22 -24.97
CA GLU A 643 -7.80 5.52 -25.58
C GLU A 643 -8.83 5.33 -26.70
N ASN A 644 -9.85 6.18 -26.72
CA ASN A 644 -10.93 6.17 -27.70
C ASN A 644 -11.03 7.56 -28.32
N ALA A 645 -10.50 7.70 -29.53
CA ALA A 645 -10.53 8.95 -30.28
C ALA A 645 -11.96 9.30 -30.69
N ILE A 646 -12.33 10.57 -30.47
CA ILE A 646 -13.58 11.19 -30.92
C ILE A 646 -13.24 12.05 -32.12
N VAL A 647 -13.83 11.74 -33.28
CA VAL A 647 -13.53 12.44 -34.54
C VAL A 647 -14.70 13.32 -34.99
N ALA A 648 -14.37 14.41 -35.68
CA ALA A 648 -15.38 15.27 -36.30
C ALA A 648 -16.04 14.55 -37.50
N PRO A 649 -17.37 14.41 -37.55
CA PRO A 649 -18.07 13.69 -38.61
C PRO A 649 -18.12 14.43 -39.96
N PHE A 650 -17.87 15.74 -39.97
CA PHE A 650 -17.87 16.62 -41.14
C PHE A 650 -17.05 17.88 -40.86
N ASP A 651 -16.71 18.65 -41.90
CA ASP A 651 -16.09 19.97 -41.74
C ASP A 651 -17.03 20.91 -40.97
N ALA A 652 -16.55 21.47 -39.86
CA ALA A 652 -17.39 22.20 -38.92
C ALA A 652 -16.65 23.32 -38.18
N VAL A 653 -17.41 24.18 -37.51
CA VAL A 653 -16.95 25.10 -36.48
C VAL A 653 -17.47 24.61 -35.13
N VAL A 654 -16.62 24.55 -34.12
CA VAL A 654 -17.00 24.15 -32.75
C VAL A 654 -17.84 25.25 -32.11
N GLU A 655 -19.13 25.00 -31.85
CA GLU A 655 -20.03 25.96 -31.18
C GLU A 655 -20.03 25.81 -29.66
N GLU A 656 -19.90 24.57 -29.17
CA GLU A 656 -19.93 24.27 -27.73
C GLU A 656 -18.99 23.11 -27.43
N ILE A 657 -18.31 23.20 -26.29
CA ILE A 657 -17.63 22.08 -25.64
C ILE A 657 -18.35 21.87 -24.30
N ALA A 658 -19.09 20.76 -24.19
CA ALA A 658 -20.03 20.51 -23.08
C ALA A 658 -19.39 19.78 -21.89
N VAL A 659 -18.10 19.45 -22.00
CA VAL A 659 -17.32 18.69 -21.01
C VAL A 659 -15.98 19.37 -20.74
N LYS A 660 -15.35 19.02 -19.62
CA LYS A 660 -14.00 19.41 -19.24
C LYS A 660 -13.06 18.23 -19.27
N LEU A 661 -11.75 18.53 -19.30
CA LEU A 661 -10.72 17.53 -19.10
C LEU A 661 -10.96 16.79 -17.77
N ASN A 662 -10.77 15.47 -17.76
CA ASN A 662 -11.00 14.55 -16.65
C ASN A 662 -12.46 14.36 -16.21
N ASP A 663 -13.44 14.98 -16.88
CA ASP A 663 -14.84 14.69 -16.61
C ASP A 663 -15.14 13.22 -16.91
N GLN A 664 -15.85 12.56 -16.00
CA GLN A 664 -16.40 11.24 -16.24
C GLN A 664 -17.68 11.38 -17.07
N VAL A 665 -17.70 10.73 -18.24
CA VAL A 665 -18.81 10.78 -19.19
C VAL A 665 -19.46 9.41 -19.33
N GLN A 666 -20.76 9.40 -19.59
CA GLN A 666 -21.51 8.19 -19.92
C GLN A 666 -21.80 8.11 -21.43
N GLU A 667 -21.96 6.90 -21.95
CA GLU A 667 -22.34 6.65 -23.34
C GLU A 667 -23.57 7.49 -23.74
N GLY A 668 -23.45 8.22 -24.85
CA GLY A 668 -24.45 9.15 -25.38
C GLY A 668 -24.42 10.57 -24.78
N GLN A 669 -23.61 10.83 -23.75
CA GLN A 669 -23.45 12.17 -23.18
C GLN A 669 -22.85 13.15 -24.19
N LEU A 670 -23.43 14.34 -24.32
CA LEU A 670 -22.96 15.40 -25.20
C LEU A 670 -21.54 15.85 -24.82
N LEU A 671 -20.64 15.80 -25.80
CA LEU A 671 -19.26 16.26 -25.70
C LEU A 671 -19.07 17.59 -26.45
N PHE A 672 -19.55 17.68 -27.69
CA PHE A 672 -19.40 18.85 -28.56
C PHE A 672 -20.69 19.19 -29.30
N VAL A 673 -20.89 20.47 -29.59
CA VAL A 673 -21.85 20.93 -30.62
C VAL A 673 -21.05 21.51 -31.77
N LEU A 674 -21.26 20.98 -32.98
CA LEU A 674 -20.54 21.32 -34.19
C LEU A 674 -21.50 21.96 -35.20
N LYS A 675 -21.12 23.13 -35.73
CA LYS A 675 -21.84 23.76 -36.84
C LYS A 675 -21.19 23.39 -38.16
N LYS A 676 -21.93 22.68 -39.01
CA LYS A 676 -21.47 22.31 -40.35
C LYS A 676 -21.03 23.55 -41.14
N ARG A 677 -19.90 23.43 -41.80
CA ARG A 677 -19.35 24.43 -42.72
C ARG A 677 -19.70 24.00 -44.14
N ASP A 678 -20.39 24.88 -44.86
CA ASP A 678 -20.73 24.68 -46.27
C ASP A 678 -19.50 24.85 -47.19
#